data_AF-A0A661IGB6-F1
#
_entry.id   AF-A0A661IGB6-F1
#
_cell.length_a   1.000
_cell.length_b   1.000
_cell.length_c   1.000
_cell.angle_alpha   90.00
_cell.angle_beta   90.00
_cell.angle_gamma   90.00
#
_symmetry.space_group_name_H-M   'P 1'
#
loop_
_entity.id
_entity.type
_entity.pdbx_description
1 polymer ?
#
loop_
_entity_poly.entity_id
_entity_poly.type
_entity_poly.pdbx_seq_one_letter_code
_entity_poly.pdbx_strand_id
1 'polypeptide(L)'
;MGKLMKGVGGLCVALLFLSLGFGASYAIERDECLECHGSRDILEMSEAERLELVIPTPGKKEVRKGKISLFVDADRFEASVHGELECVDCHTEIEELPHPQHMGAVDCGACHEEVVEQYQKSKHAQVSERLCYECHNPHYTRTFRQLSVKERISICLQCHKGVKHEWLPQQAHHLEYLECTVCHSPKAVKAIAFFITAEGPKGERRPLTFKELKSFLGGRDLEAVLDSDGDGVVEVDEVNSFLDLLKGKGVKRPRLREEVLVIEPYHNFTDEVEHIKDCTMCHTSEAPFYSHVLLRVPKDGQWFSLKMDRAILAKIPSIPAKDYYYRTVHGQNGVECIDCHADLRVLRVGEGFQVKALGEPVCEKCHEDIMEEYKNSLHYKVSKKICYGCHDPHSAVPFSQLTAAERRAICEKCHLDVEKAHDWLPQKEVHFRYLECTMCHSPQAEKGIVFYIRGLDKRGGQCLSYKDLAELMDVDSPDLLATIDRNGDGMLEVREVLDFLKLLNFLNEKKGKRWQRIDFGVNVLVLRPSHNYTDKGTGAKKCAVCHSSRAAFYSKVVLELPEKLGVRMVEVDKEILVGIHPIPVTGDFYLLGESRISKKDIAELFYIVRKIGYKWLDIIGVFFIFGSVAFVALHSFLRILTIRARKRRNGGH
;
A
#
# COMPACT_ATOMS: atom_id res chain seq x y z
N MET A 1 30.06 -27.75 -61.98
CA MET A 1 31.05 -28.84 -61.73
C MET A 1 30.37 -29.82 -60.80
N GLY A 2 29.73 -30.90 -61.27
CA GLY A 2 30.32 -32.10 -61.87
C GLY A 2 30.13 -33.26 -60.87
N LYS A 3 28.94 -33.87 -60.84
CA LYS A 3 28.62 -35.25 -61.33
C LYS A 3 29.43 -36.38 -60.67
N LEU A 4 28.74 -37.33 -60.03
CA LEU A 4 28.58 -38.75 -60.38
C LEU A 4 27.98 -39.50 -59.16
N MET A 5 26.71 -39.96 -59.16
CA MET A 5 26.09 -41.15 -59.78
C MET A 5 26.56 -42.53 -59.24
N LYS A 6 25.61 -43.16 -58.52
CA LYS A 6 25.13 -44.56 -58.55
C LYS A 6 26.08 -45.74 -58.29
N GLY A 7 25.65 -46.61 -57.38
CA GLY A 7 26.03 -48.03 -57.32
C GLY A 7 25.15 -48.82 -56.36
N VAL A 8 24.17 -49.53 -56.89
CA VAL A 8 23.38 -50.59 -56.20
C VAL A 8 24.18 -51.88 -56.26
N GLY A 9 24.22 -52.63 -55.16
CA GLY A 9 24.75 -53.99 -55.13
C GLY A 9 24.43 -54.66 -53.80
N GLY A 10 23.38 -55.48 -53.78
CA GLY A 10 23.03 -56.29 -52.62
C GLY A 10 24.09 -57.35 -52.32
N LEU A 11 24.20 -57.72 -51.05
CA LEU A 11 24.79 -59.00 -50.67
C LEU A 11 24.07 -59.55 -49.45
N CYS A 12 23.71 -60.82 -49.57
CA CYS A 12 22.96 -61.62 -48.61
C CYS A 12 23.54 -61.58 -47.19
N VAL A 13 22.62 -61.45 -46.25
CA VAL A 13 22.78 -61.76 -44.84
C VAL A 13 23.14 -63.23 -44.69
N ALA A 14 24.33 -63.52 -44.18
CA ALA A 14 24.68 -64.82 -43.61
C ALA A 14 24.87 -64.63 -42.10
N LEU A 15 23.97 -65.27 -41.36
CA LEU A 15 23.92 -65.37 -39.91
C LEU A 15 25.24 -65.93 -39.35
N LEU A 16 25.87 -65.19 -38.45
CA LEU A 16 26.80 -65.73 -37.47
C LEU A 16 26.35 -65.25 -36.10
N PHE A 17 25.68 -66.16 -35.39
CA PHE A 17 25.35 -66.04 -33.97
C PHE A 17 26.65 -65.91 -33.17
N LEU A 18 26.93 -64.70 -32.68
CA LEU A 18 27.72 -64.50 -31.47
C LEU A 18 26.76 -64.10 -30.36
N SER A 19 26.33 -65.10 -29.59
CA SER A 19 25.68 -64.90 -28.30
C SER A 19 26.71 -64.35 -27.30
N LEU A 20 26.89 -63.02 -27.31
CA LEU A 20 27.39 -62.29 -26.16
C LEU A 20 26.17 -61.97 -25.30
N GLY A 21 26.01 -62.72 -24.22
CA GLY A 21 24.99 -62.47 -23.22
C GLY A 21 25.18 -61.09 -22.62
N PHE A 22 24.41 -60.12 -23.11
CA PHE A 22 24.01 -58.98 -22.29
C PHE A 22 23.04 -59.54 -21.25
N GLY A 23 23.55 -59.82 -20.05
CA GLY A 23 22.70 -59.82 -18.88
C GLY A 23 22.16 -58.40 -18.75
N ALA A 24 20.93 -58.17 -19.21
CA ALA A 24 20.20 -56.97 -18.86
C ALA A 24 20.04 -57.03 -17.34
N SER A 25 20.75 -56.18 -16.61
CA SER A 25 20.42 -55.90 -15.23
C SER A 25 19.01 -55.32 -15.24
N TYR A 26 18.04 -56.08 -14.75
CA TYR A 26 16.67 -55.60 -14.60
C TYR A 26 16.72 -54.55 -13.50
N ALA A 27 16.56 -53.27 -13.86
CA ALA A 27 16.43 -52.21 -12.87
C ALA A 27 15.01 -52.26 -12.32
N ILE A 28 14.85 -52.26 -11.01
CA ILE A 28 13.54 -52.26 -10.36
C ILE A 28 12.87 -50.93 -10.66
N GLU A 29 11.71 -50.97 -11.29
CA GLU A 29 10.92 -49.79 -11.63
C GLU A 29 10.02 -49.40 -10.44
N ARG A 30 9.70 -48.10 -10.35
CA ARG A 30 8.81 -47.53 -9.34
C ARG A 30 7.46 -48.26 -9.26
N ASP A 31 6.90 -48.64 -10.41
CA ASP A 31 5.59 -49.29 -10.47
C ASP A 31 5.61 -50.64 -9.73
N GLU A 32 6.71 -51.40 -9.79
CA GLU A 32 6.87 -52.67 -9.07
C GLU A 32 6.82 -52.47 -7.55
N CYS A 33 7.41 -51.37 -7.05
CA CYS A 33 7.30 -51.01 -5.64
C CYS A 33 5.88 -50.56 -5.26
N LEU A 34 5.20 -49.84 -6.15
CA LEU A 34 3.84 -49.33 -5.95
C LEU A 34 2.76 -50.41 -6.04
N GLU A 35 3.03 -51.58 -6.64
CA GLU A 35 2.10 -52.71 -6.58
C GLU A 35 1.76 -53.11 -5.13
N CYS A 36 2.75 -53.05 -4.23
CA CYS A 36 2.57 -53.33 -2.81
C CYS A 36 2.42 -52.06 -1.96
N HIS A 37 3.31 -51.08 -2.14
CA HIS A 37 3.32 -49.87 -1.32
C HIS A 37 2.34 -48.79 -1.79
N GLY A 38 1.84 -48.89 -3.01
CA GLY A 38 0.78 -48.04 -3.57
C GLY A 38 -0.63 -48.55 -3.35
N SER A 39 -0.80 -49.76 -2.80
CA SER A 39 -2.12 -50.28 -2.41
C SER A 39 -2.46 -49.90 -0.96
N ARG A 40 -3.70 -49.46 -0.72
CA ARG A 40 -4.19 -49.19 0.63
C ARG A 40 -4.35 -50.46 1.48
N ASP A 41 -4.36 -51.64 0.85
CA ASP A 41 -4.46 -52.93 1.53
C ASP A 41 -3.34 -53.10 2.56
N ILE A 42 -2.13 -52.57 2.25
CA ILE A 42 -0.99 -52.62 3.17
C ILE A 42 -1.28 -51.95 4.51
N LEU A 43 -2.23 -51.02 4.60
CA LEU A 43 -2.63 -50.36 5.84
C LEU A 43 -3.50 -51.26 6.73
N GLU A 44 -4.22 -52.20 6.13
CA GLU A 44 -5.14 -53.12 6.81
C GLU A 44 -4.46 -54.43 7.23
N MET A 45 -3.36 -54.80 6.57
CA MET A 45 -2.56 -55.98 6.92
C MET A 45 -2.00 -55.92 8.35
N SER A 46 -2.03 -57.05 9.04
CA SER A 46 -1.32 -57.28 10.28
C SER A 46 0.20 -57.28 10.06
N GLU A 47 0.96 -57.08 11.13
CA GLU A 47 2.43 -57.14 11.06
C GLU A 47 2.94 -58.50 10.56
N ALA A 48 2.30 -59.59 10.99
CA ALA A 48 2.66 -60.94 10.54
C ALA A 48 2.47 -61.12 9.03
N GLU A 49 1.31 -60.70 8.49
CA GLU A 49 1.04 -60.79 7.05
C GLU A 49 2.01 -59.95 6.23
N ARG A 50 2.41 -58.77 6.72
CA ARG A 50 3.43 -57.95 6.04
C ARG A 50 4.80 -58.61 6.03
N LEU A 51 5.20 -59.26 7.13
CA LEU A 51 6.50 -59.93 7.26
C LEU A 51 6.62 -61.16 6.35
N GLU A 52 5.50 -61.80 5.98
CA GLU A 52 5.47 -62.90 5.01
C GLU A 52 5.76 -62.45 3.56
N LEU A 53 5.60 -61.15 3.26
CA LEU A 53 5.82 -60.58 1.92
C LEU A 53 7.27 -60.12 1.66
N VAL A 54 8.16 -60.23 2.64
CA VAL A 54 9.53 -59.67 2.60
C VAL A 54 10.57 -60.68 3.09
N ILE A 55 11.82 -60.54 2.65
CA ILE A 55 12.89 -61.50 2.99
C ILE A 55 13.30 -61.33 4.47
N PRO A 56 13.23 -62.38 5.31
CA PRO A 56 13.64 -62.30 6.71
C PRO A 56 15.10 -61.88 6.90
N THR A 57 15.36 -60.94 7.82
CA THR A 57 16.71 -60.45 8.16
C THR A 57 17.05 -60.63 9.65
N PRO A 58 17.37 -61.87 10.09
CA PRO A 58 17.64 -62.15 11.50
C PRO A 58 18.76 -61.27 12.06
N GLY A 59 18.47 -60.53 13.13
CA GLY A 59 19.46 -59.69 13.83
C GLY A 59 19.61 -58.26 13.29
N LYS A 60 18.98 -57.91 12.16
CA LYS A 60 18.90 -56.52 11.71
C LYS A 60 17.90 -55.77 12.61
N LYS A 61 18.37 -54.74 13.30
CA LYS A 61 17.52 -53.93 14.18
C LYS A 61 16.62 -53.02 13.35
N GLU A 62 15.38 -52.87 13.78
CA GLU A 62 14.45 -51.92 13.17
C GLU A 62 14.95 -50.48 13.36
N VAL A 63 15.11 -49.75 12.26
CA VAL A 63 15.48 -48.34 12.25
C VAL A 63 14.20 -47.49 12.33
N ARG A 64 13.47 -47.57 13.45
CA ARG A 64 12.27 -46.73 13.66
C ARG A 64 12.50 -45.65 14.71
N LYS A 65 12.50 -44.39 14.27
CA LYS A 65 12.06 -43.25 15.09
C LYS A 65 10.79 -42.68 14.44
N GLY A 66 9.62 -43.21 14.82
CA GLY A 66 8.30 -42.64 14.44
C GLY A 66 7.43 -43.49 13.51
N LYS A 67 6.19 -43.03 13.29
CA LYS A 67 5.17 -43.68 12.47
C LYS A 67 5.20 -43.15 11.02
N ILE A 68 6.10 -43.68 10.19
CA ILE A 68 5.98 -43.49 8.73
C ILE A 68 5.05 -44.57 8.19
N SER A 69 4.07 -44.15 7.39
CA SER A 69 3.16 -45.04 6.67
C SER A 69 3.94 -45.89 5.66
N LEU A 70 3.64 -47.18 5.58
CA LEU A 70 4.14 -48.05 4.51
C LEU A 70 3.44 -47.81 3.17
N PHE A 71 2.30 -47.12 3.20
CA PHE A 71 1.57 -46.69 2.01
C PHE A 71 2.13 -45.39 1.43
N VAL A 72 2.41 -45.41 0.13
CA VAL A 72 2.80 -44.30 -0.72
C VAL A 72 1.72 -44.05 -1.78
N ASP A 73 1.12 -42.88 -1.76
CA ASP A 73 0.15 -42.44 -2.77
C ASP A 73 0.90 -42.04 -4.04
N ALA A 74 0.70 -42.79 -5.13
CA ALA A 74 1.44 -42.65 -6.38
C ALA A 74 1.28 -41.25 -7.01
N ASP A 75 0.04 -40.79 -7.18
CA ASP A 75 -0.27 -39.47 -7.74
C ASP A 75 0.36 -38.34 -6.90
N ARG A 76 0.33 -38.49 -5.57
CA ARG A 76 0.91 -37.51 -4.67
C ARG A 76 2.44 -37.52 -4.67
N PHE A 77 3.06 -38.68 -4.85
CA PHE A 77 4.51 -38.82 -4.99
C PHE A 77 4.98 -38.20 -6.31
N GLU A 78 4.29 -38.49 -7.41
CA GLU A 78 4.58 -37.93 -8.73
C GLU A 78 4.48 -36.39 -8.73
N ALA A 79 3.54 -35.83 -7.96
CA ALA A 79 3.41 -34.39 -7.79
C ALA A 79 4.44 -33.75 -6.83
N SER A 80 5.34 -34.53 -6.22
CA SER A 80 6.38 -34.05 -5.30
C SER A 80 7.63 -33.57 -6.04
N VAL A 81 8.56 -32.93 -5.33
CA VAL A 81 9.86 -32.53 -5.92
C VAL A 81 10.75 -33.71 -6.29
N HIS A 82 10.45 -34.91 -5.76
CA HIS A 82 11.16 -36.15 -6.07
C HIS A 82 10.36 -37.04 -7.03
N GLY A 83 9.25 -36.55 -7.59
CA GLY A 83 8.33 -37.36 -8.41
C GLY A 83 8.92 -37.92 -9.70
N GLU A 84 10.10 -37.45 -10.11
CA GLU A 84 10.86 -38.01 -11.26
C GLU A 84 11.84 -39.11 -10.85
N LEU A 85 12.06 -39.34 -9.56
CA LEU A 85 12.99 -40.37 -9.05
C LEU A 85 12.32 -41.73 -8.90
N GLU A 86 13.10 -42.78 -9.09
CA GLU A 86 12.71 -44.16 -8.77
C GLU A 86 12.84 -44.42 -7.27
N CYS A 87 12.07 -45.37 -6.73
CA CYS A 87 12.11 -45.69 -5.29
C CYS A 87 13.52 -46.13 -4.85
N VAL A 88 14.21 -46.89 -5.71
CA VAL A 88 15.56 -47.43 -5.47
C VAL A 88 16.67 -46.38 -5.57
N ASP A 89 16.40 -45.20 -6.13
CA ASP A 89 17.37 -44.08 -6.14
C ASP A 89 17.65 -43.58 -4.72
N CYS A 90 16.67 -43.72 -3.82
CA CYS A 90 16.80 -43.40 -2.40
C CYS A 90 16.94 -44.66 -1.54
N HIS A 91 16.13 -45.69 -1.82
CA HIS A 91 16.14 -46.96 -1.10
C HIS A 91 17.16 -47.93 -1.71
N THR A 92 18.44 -47.54 -1.66
CA THR A 92 19.56 -48.24 -2.32
C THR A 92 19.85 -49.64 -1.77
N GLU A 93 19.27 -50.02 -0.63
CA GLU A 93 19.33 -51.39 -0.10
C GLU A 93 18.40 -52.38 -0.85
N ILE A 94 17.55 -51.90 -1.75
CA ILE A 94 16.66 -52.73 -2.57
C ILE A 94 17.41 -53.15 -3.85
N GLU A 95 17.94 -54.38 -3.84
CA GLU A 95 18.63 -54.97 -5.00
C GLU A 95 17.74 -55.96 -5.78
N GLU A 96 16.74 -56.54 -5.10
CA GLU A 96 15.77 -57.49 -5.67
C GLU A 96 14.43 -57.43 -4.91
N LEU A 97 13.35 -57.91 -5.55
CA LEU A 97 12.02 -58.05 -4.93
C LEU A 97 11.66 -59.54 -4.77
N PRO A 98 11.07 -59.95 -3.62
CA PRO A 98 10.74 -59.14 -2.45
C PRO A 98 11.98 -58.62 -1.71
N HIS A 99 11.93 -57.41 -1.16
CA HIS A 99 13.10 -56.78 -0.53
C HIS A 99 13.36 -57.31 0.91
N PRO A 100 14.56 -57.09 1.49
CA PRO A 100 14.87 -57.46 2.87
C PRO A 100 14.00 -56.75 3.92
N GLN A 101 13.69 -57.45 5.02
CA GLN A 101 13.07 -56.86 6.21
C GLN A 101 13.97 -55.82 6.87
N HIS A 102 13.36 -54.89 7.62
CA HIS A 102 14.04 -53.86 8.41
C HIS A 102 14.99 -52.98 7.58
N MET A 103 14.47 -52.35 6.52
CA MET A 103 15.20 -51.39 5.68
C MET A 103 15.90 -50.30 6.50
N GLY A 104 17.10 -49.92 6.08
CA GLY A 104 17.85 -48.80 6.65
C GLY A 104 17.20 -47.43 6.36
N ALA A 105 17.73 -46.39 7.01
CA ALA A 105 17.34 -45.02 6.70
C ALA A 105 18.01 -44.56 5.39
N VAL A 106 17.27 -43.83 4.56
CA VAL A 106 17.78 -43.20 3.34
C VAL A 106 18.87 -42.18 3.70
N ASP A 107 19.99 -42.21 2.98
CA ASP A 107 21.02 -41.19 3.07
C ASP A 107 20.68 -39.97 2.19
N CYS A 108 20.12 -38.93 2.79
CA CYS A 108 19.85 -37.68 2.10
C CYS A 108 21.13 -36.97 1.63
N GLY A 109 22.28 -37.23 2.28
CA GLY A 109 23.56 -36.59 2.02
C GLY A 109 24.14 -36.93 0.65
N ALA A 110 23.75 -38.08 0.07
CA ALA A 110 24.14 -38.47 -1.28
C ALA A 110 23.81 -37.40 -2.35
N CYS A 111 22.73 -36.64 -2.15
CA CYS A 111 22.34 -35.53 -3.03
C CYS A 111 22.27 -34.16 -2.33
N HIS A 112 22.15 -34.13 -0.99
CA HIS A 112 21.96 -32.91 -0.21
C HIS A 112 23.11 -32.67 0.79
N GLU A 113 24.36 -32.94 0.37
CA GLU A 113 25.57 -32.84 1.19
C GLU A 113 25.64 -31.52 1.98
N GLU A 114 25.56 -30.37 1.29
CA GLU A 114 25.62 -29.05 1.95
C GLU A 114 24.51 -28.84 2.99
N VAL A 115 23.30 -29.33 2.71
CA VAL A 115 22.17 -29.22 3.63
C VAL A 115 22.39 -30.08 4.86
N VAL A 116 22.90 -31.30 4.69
CA VAL A 116 23.24 -32.20 5.79
C VAL A 116 24.33 -31.55 6.65
N GLU A 117 25.39 -31.01 6.07
CA GLU A 117 26.44 -30.30 6.81
C GLU A 117 25.91 -29.10 7.62
N GLN A 118 24.97 -28.35 7.06
CA GLN A 118 24.30 -27.26 7.77
C GLN A 118 23.46 -27.80 8.94
N TYR A 119 22.70 -28.87 8.70
CA TYR A 119 21.80 -29.47 9.69
C TYR A 119 22.54 -30.09 10.88
N GLN A 120 23.68 -30.74 10.65
CA GLN A 120 24.51 -31.32 11.72
C GLN A 120 24.98 -30.28 12.74
N LYS A 121 25.02 -29.00 12.37
CA LYS A 121 25.37 -27.88 13.26
C LYS A 121 24.18 -27.40 14.11
N SER A 122 22.96 -27.85 13.80
CA SER A 122 21.74 -27.43 14.49
C SER A 122 21.60 -28.08 15.87
N LYS A 123 20.86 -27.42 16.76
CA LYS A 123 20.49 -28.01 18.06
C LYS A 123 19.64 -29.27 17.90
N HIS A 124 18.81 -29.36 16.85
CA HIS A 124 17.99 -30.55 16.59
C HIS A 124 18.84 -31.79 16.32
N ALA A 125 19.91 -31.66 15.53
CA ALA A 125 20.87 -32.73 15.29
C ALA A 125 21.69 -33.06 16.55
N GLN A 126 22.22 -32.04 17.22
CA GLN A 126 23.15 -32.21 18.35
C GLN A 126 22.50 -32.75 19.63
N VAL A 127 21.25 -32.36 19.91
CA VAL A 127 20.60 -32.64 21.20
C VAL A 127 19.57 -33.76 21.09
N SER A 128 18.89 -33.88 19.94
CA SER A 128 17.76 -34.79 19.79
C SER A 128 17.93 -35.82 18.68
N GLU A 129 19.03 -35.78 17.92
CA GLU A 129 19.32 -36.68 16.79
C GLU A 129 18.10 -36.88 15.88
N ARG A 130 17.40 -35.77 15.59
CA ARG A 130 16.21 -35.80 14.74
C ARG A 130 16.62 -36.04 13.30
N LEU A 131 15.80 -36.81 12.60
CA LEU A 131 16.02 -37.17 11.21
C LEU A 131 15.27 -36.21 10.29
N CYS A 132 15.80 -36.00 9.08
CA CYS A 132 15.25 -35.08 8.08
C CYS A 132 13.75 -35.31 7.84
N TYR A 133 13.34 -36.58 7.82
CA TYR A 133 11.97 -36.97 7.52
C TYR A 133 10.96 -36.63 8.62
N GLU A 134 11.43 -36.34 9.83
CA GLU A 134 10.58 -35.93 10.95
C GLU A 134 10.06 -34.49 10.78
N CYS A 135 10.67 -33.70 9.89
CA CYS A 135 10.21 -32.38 9.50
C CYS A 135 9.65 -32.34 8.07
N HIS A 136 10.28 -33.05 7.13
CA HIS A 136 9.91 -33.06 5.72
C HIS A 136 9.53 -34.46 5.27
N ASN A 137 8.33 -34.69 4.73
CA ASN A 137 8.01 -36.01 4.18
C ASN A 137 8.69 -36.18 2.80
N PRO A 138 9.71 -37.04 2.63
CA PRO A 138 10.47 -37.13 1.37
C PRO A 138 9.63 -37.59 0.17
N HIS A 139 8.54 -38.34 0.40
CA HIS A 139 7.64 -38.80 -0.66
C HIS A 139 6.67 -37.71 -1.13
N TYR A 140 6.33 -36.73 -0.29
CA TYR A 140 5.29 -35.74 -0.60
C TYR A 140 5.75 -34.29 -0.42
N THR A 141 7.06 -34.08 -0.27
CA THR A 141 7.59 -32.75 0.00
C THR A 141 7.43 -31.86 -1.22
N ARG A 142 7.09 -30.60 -0.95
CA ARG A 142 7.00 -29.52 -1.95
C ARG A 142 8.16 -28.59 -1.72
N THR A 143 8.51 -27.80 -2.73
CA THR A 143 9.57 -26.80 -2.56
C THR A 143 9.20 -25.85 -1.43
N PHE A 144 10.19 -25.46 -0.60
CA PHE A 144 9.95 -24.52 0.49
C PHE A 144 9.29 -23.24 -0.01
N ARG A 145 9.64 -22.78 -1.22
CA ARG A 145 9.04 -21.61 -1.87
C ARG A 145 7.52 -21.70 -2.01
N GLN A 146 6.94 -22.90 -2.11
CA GLN A 146 5.50 -23.12 -2.29
C GLN A 146 4.69 -23.13 -0.99
N LEU A 147 5.34 -23.30 0.16
CA LEU A 147 4.65 -23.35 1.44
C LEU A 147 4.30 -21.95 1.94
N SER A 148 3.07 -21.78 2.44
CA SER A 148 2.64 -20.60 3.19
C SER A 148 3.32 -20.53 4.57
N VAL A 149 3.38 -19.34 5.18
CA VAL A 149 3.88 -19.14 6.55
C VAL A 149 3.25 -20.13 7.53
N LYS A 150 1.93 -20.29 7.45
CA LYS A 150 1.17 -21.20 8.33
C LYS A 150 1.60 -22.65 8.16
N GLU A 151 1.80 -23.12 6.93
CA GLU A 151 2.28 -24.49 6.67
C GLU A 151 3.69 -24.69 7.22
N ARG A 152 4.59 -23.71 7.04
CA ARG A 152 5.96 -23.78 7.57
C ARG A 152 6.00 -23.82 9.09
N ILE A 153 5.25 -22.93 9.75
CA ILE A 153 5.11 -22.92 11.20
C ILE A 153 4.52 -24.26 11.70
N SER A 154 3.56 -24.84 10.96
CA SER A 154 2.90 -26.08 11.37
C SER A 154 3.86 -27.26 11.52
N ILE A 155 4.96 -27.29 10.75
CA ILE A 155 6.03 -28.30 10.87
C ILE A 155 6.64 -28.26 12.28
N CYS A 156 7.05 -27.06 12.72
CA CYS A 156 7.66 -26.85 14.03
C CYS A 156 6.68 -27.17 15.17
N LEU A 157 5.41 -26.78 15.00
CA LEU A 157 4.35 -26.96 16.01
C LEU A 157 3.92 -28.43 16.20
N GLN A 158 4.38 -29.37 15.36
CA GLN A 158 4.17 -30.80 15.61
C GLN A 158 4.80 -31.22 16.95
N CYS A 159 5.96 -30.64 17.30
CA CYS A 159 6.66 -30.87 18.57
C CYS A 159 6.63 -29.65 19.51
N HIS A 160 6.78 -28.42 19.00
CA HIS A 160 6.86 -27.19 19.80
C HIS A 160 5.48 -26.64 20.21
N LYS A 161 4.67 -27.46 20.87
CA LYS A 161 3.33 -27.06 21.32
C LYS A 161 3.42 -26.13 22.53
N GLY A 162 2.83 -24.93 22.42
CA GLY A 162 2.70 -24.00 23.55
C GLY A 162 3.97 -23.24 23.94
N VAL A 163 4.96 -23.16 23.05
CA VAL A 163 6.15 -22.31 23.27
C VAL A 163 5.73 -20.85 23.37
N LYS A 164 6.12 -20.19 24.47
CA LYS A 164 5.89 -18.75 24.69
C LYS A 164 7.18 -17.99 24.48
N HIS A 165 7.08 -16.84 23.81
CA HIS A 165 8.21 -15.94 23.60
C HIS A 165 8.02 -14.70 24.47
N GLU A 166 8.11 -14.86 25.80
CA GLU A 166 7.78 -13.78 26.77
C GLU A 166 8.57 -12.49 26.56
N TRP A 167 9.75 -12.57 25.94
CA TRP A 167 10.56 -11.41 25.55
C TRP A 167 9.99 -10.63 24.35
N LEU A 168 9.20 -11.29 23.48
CA LEU A 168 8.68 -10.72 22.25
C LEU A 168 7.37 -9.97 22.54
N PRO A 169 7.31 -8.64 22.32
CA PRO A 169 6.08 -7.87 22.49
C PRO A 169 5.01 -8.33 21.50
N GLN A 170 3.72 -8.26 21.88
CA GLN A 170 2.60 -8.61 20.98
C GLN A 170 2.82 -9.93 20.19
N GLN A 171 3.21 -11.01 20.88
CA GLN A 171 3.64 -12.29 20.28
C GLN A 171 2.72 -12.79 19.17
N ALA A 172 1.40 -12.69 19.37
CA ALA A 172 0.41 -13.13 18.40
C ALA A 172 0.50 -12.36 17.07
N HIS A 173 0.76 -11.05 17.11
CA HIS A 173 0.96 -10.25 15.89
C HIS A 173 2.28 -10.59 15.21
N HIS A 174 3.38 -10.73 15.94
CA HIS A 174 4.64 -11.14 15.32
C HIS A 174 4.51 -12.51 14.62
N LEU A 175 3.87 -13.49 15.26
CA LEU A 175 3.68 -14.84 14.68
C LEU A 175 2.62 -14.90 13.57
N GLU A 176 1.86 -13.82 13.35
CA GLU A 176 0.97 -13.69 12.19
C GLU A 176 1.75 -13.39 10.90
N TYR A 177 2.89 -12.70 11.03
CA TYR A 177 3.68 -12.17 9.90
C TYR A 177 5.07 -12.80 9.77
N LEU A 178 5.57 -13.48 10.81
CA LEU A 178 6.89 -14.08 10.87
C LEU A 178 6.80 -15.61 10.98
N GLU A 179 7.65 -16.34 10.25
CA GLU A 179 7.90 -17.76 10.50
C GLU A 179 9.03 -17.99 11.53
N CYS A 180 9.05 -19.15 12.19
CA CYS A 180 10.01 -19.46 13.26
C CYS A 180 11.48 -19.35 12.79
N THR A 181 11.76 -19.76 11.55
CA THR A 181 13.11 -19.78 10.96
C THR A 181 13.66 -18.39 10.68
N VAL A 182 12.83 -17.34 10.67
CA VAL A 182 13.30 -15.94 10.60
C VAL A 182 14.27 -15.67 11.76
N CYS A 183 13.95 -16.14 12.97
CA CYS A 183 14.82 -15.96 14.14
C CYS A 183 15.71 -17.18 14.37
N HIS A 184 15.15 -18.38 14.25
CA HIS A 184 15.87 -19.62 14.58
C HIS A 184 16.81 -20.12 13.48
N SER A 185 16.94 -19.40 12.37
CA SER A 185 17.98 -19.59 11.35
C SER A 185 18.61 -18.24 10.96
N PRO A 186 19.56 -17.73 11.75
CA PRO A 186 20.07 -16.36 11.59
C PRO A 186 20.77 -16.14 10.25
N LYS A 187 21.42 -17.18 9.69
CA LYS A 187 22.13 -17.11 8.41
C LYS A 187 21.24 -17.31 7.18
N ALA A 188 19.97 -17.68 7.35
CA ALA A 188 19.05 -17.78 6.22
C ALA A 188 18.82 -16.42 5.55
N VAL A 189 18.67 -16.38 4.23
CA VAL A 189 18.35 -15.14 3.52
C VAL A 189 16.85 -14.88 3.65
N LYS A 190 16.51 -13.64 4.03
CA LYS A 190 15.17 -13.22 4.43
C LYS A 190 14.68 -12.11 3.50
N ALA A 191 13.38 -12.04 3.28
CA ALA A 191 12.75 -10.97 2.54
C ALA A 191 11.44 -10.54 3.19
N ILE A 192 11.11 -9.26 3.08
CA ILE A 192 9.72 -8.81 3.18
C ILE A 192 9.07 -9.05 1.83
N ALA A 193 8.04 -9.90 1.82
CA ALA A 193 7.21 -10.13 0.65
C ALA A 193 5.87 -9.41 0.82
N PHE A 194 5.53 -8.59 -0.16
CA PHE A 194 4.21 -7.99 -0.30
C PHE A 194 3.35 -8.82 -1.26
N PHE A 195 2.08 -8.97 -0.91
CA PHE A 195 1.07 -9.67 -1.68
C PHE A 195 -0.10 -8.74 -1.97
N ILE A 196 -0.55 -8.70 -3.23
CA ILE A 196 -1.78 -8.00 -3.56
C ILE A 196 -2.95 -8.86 -3.10
N THR A 197 -3.70 -8.37 -2.11
CA THR A 197 -4.84 -9.07 -1.53
C THR A 197 -6.15 -8.38 -1.88
N ALA A 198 -7.22 -9.15 -1.99
CA ALA A 198 -8.57 -8.63 -2.13
C ALA A 198 -9.52 -9.29 -1.13
N GLU A 199 -10.65 -8.64 -0.89
CA GLU A 199 -11.72 -9.19 -0.07
C GLU A 199 -12.69 -10.02 -0.94
N GLY A 200 -12.89 -11.27 -0.54
CA GLY A 200 -13.84 -12.18 -1.15
C GLY A 200 -15.29 -11.88 -0.74
N PRO A 201 -16.26 -12.62 -1.32
CA PRO A 201 -17.68 -12.39 -1.09
C PRO A 201 -18.12 -12.54 0.38
N LYS A 202 -17.45 -13.38 1.17
CA LYS A 202 -17.75 -13.61 2.59
C LYS A 202 -16.90 -12.75 3.53
N GLY A 203 -16.17 -11.76 2.99
CA GLY A 203 -15.28 -10.90 3.76
C GLY A 203 -13.90 -11.51 4.06
N GLU A 204 -13.65 -12.74 3.59
CA GLU A 204 -12.35 -13.39 3.68
C GLU A 204 -11.32 -12.66 2.82
N ARG A 205 -10.10 -12.49 3.33
CA ARG A 205 -9.03 -11.83 2.57
C ARG A 205 -8.01 -12.86 2.11
N ARG A 206 -7.64 -12.81 0.83
CA ARG A 206 -6.60 -13.67 0.27
C ARG A 206 -5.76 -12.96 -0.78
N PRO A 207 -4.53 -13.43 -1.03
CA PRO A 207 -3.75 -13.02 -2.19
C PRO A 207 -4.51 -13.29 -3.50
N LEU A 208 -4.42 -12.35 -4.43
CA LEU A 208 -4.88 -12.53 -5.81
C LEU A 208 -3.82 -13.29 -6.61
N THR A 209 -4.26 -14.26 -7.40
CA THR A 209 -3.37 -15.04 -8.27
C THR A 209 -3.00 -14.26 -9.53
N PHE A 210 -1.92 -14.67 -10.19
CA PHE A 210 -1.45 -14.10 -11.45
C PHE A 210 -2.54 -14.13 -12.53
N LYS A 211 -3.29 -15.24 -12.61
CA LYS A 211 -4.41 -15.40 -13.54
C LYS A 211 -5.54 -14.41 -13.26
N GLU A 212 -5.89 -14.22 -11.99
CA GLU A 212 -6.90 -13.24 -11.58
C GLU A 212 -6.46 -11.82 -11.92
N LEU A 213 -5.23 -11.43 -11.53
CA LEU A 213 -4.69 -10.11 -11.84
C LEU A 213 -4.70 -9.84 -13.34
N LYS A 214 -4.20 -10.77 -14.17
CA LYS A 214 -4.19 -10.63 -15.63
C LYS A 214 -5.60 -10.46 -16.22
N SER A 215 -6.62 -11.08 -15.62
CA SER A 215 -8.02 -10.94 -16.06
C SER A 215 -8.54 -9.50 -15.95
N PHE A 216 -8.07 -8.73 -14.96
CA PHE A 216 -8.44 -7.33 -14.77
C PHE A 216 -7.72 -6.38 -15.75
N LEU A 217 -6.62 -6.83 -16.36
CA LEU A 217 -5.74 -6.00 -17.18
C LEU A 217 -6.13 -5.92 -18.66
N GLY A 218 -7.11 -6.69 -19.12
CA GLY A 218 -7.60 -6.63 -20.50
C GLY A 218 -6.55 -7.02 -21.54
N GLY A 219 -5.68 -7.98 -21.22
CA GLY A 219 -4.64 -8.48 -22.12
C GLY A 219 -3.29 -7.75 -22.01
N ARG A 220 -3.20 -6.68 -21.23
CA ARG A 220 -1.90 -6.06 -20.88
C ARG A 220 -1.08 -7.03 -20.03
N ASP A 221 0.24 -6.93 -20.18
CA ASP A 221 1.17 -7.68 -19.37
C ASP A 221 1.14 -7.20 -17.90
N LEU A 222 1.27 -8.13 -16.95
CA LEU A 222 1.17 -7.79 -15.53
C LEU A 222 2.44 -7.09 -15.03
N GLU A 223 3.61 -7.52 -15.49
CA GLU A 223 4.89 -6.95 -15.08
C GLU A 223 4.99 -5.50 -15.55
N ALA A 224 4.74 -5.25 -16.84
CA ALA A 224 4.78 -3.90 -17.42
C ALA A 224 3.70 -2.93 -16.88
N VAL A 225 2.72 -3.42 -16.12
CA VAL A 225 1.70 -2.57 -15.48
C VAL A 225 2.03 -2.34 -14.00
N LEU A 226 2.73 -3.29 -13.36
CA LEU A 226 3.23 -3.14 -11.99
C LEU A 226 4.51 -2.32 -11.92
N ASP A 227 5.35 -2.43 -12.94
CA ASP A 227 6.56 -1.65 -13.21
C ASP A 227 6.32 -0.90 -14.52
N SER A 228 5.80 0.31 -14.38
CA SER A 228 5.25 1.14 -15.44
C SER A 228 6.29 1.99 -16.16
N ASP A 229 7.41 2.27 -15.49
CA ASP A 229 8.57 2.95 -16.08
C ASP A 229 9.64 1.97 -16.60
N GLY A 230 9.55 0.69 -16.22
CA GLY A 230 10.35 -0.40 -16.75
C GLY A 230 11.76 -0.45 -16.15
N ASP A 231 11.96 0.09 -14.95
CA ASP A 231 13.27 0.12 -14.29
C ASP A 231 13.60 -1.17 -13.51
N GLY A 232 12.64 -2.11 -13.41
CA GLY A 232 12.74 -3.39 -12.72
C GLY A 232 12.49 -3.30 -11.21
N VAL A 233 12.03 -2.17 -10.70
CA VAL A 233 11.77 -1.89 -9.28
C VAL A 233 10.39 -1.27 -9.10
N VAL A 234 9.48 -2.01 -8.50
CA VAL A 234 8.13 -1.50 -8.24
C VAL A 234 8.16 -0.41 -7.17
N GLU A 235 7.76 0.80 -7.54
CA GLU A 235 7.68 1.96 -6.64
C GLU A 235 6.31 2.14 -5.98
N VAL A 236 6.25 2.99 -4.95
CA VAL A 236 5.02 3.24 -4.19
C VAL A 236 3.90 3.85 -5.04
N ASP A 237 4.24 4.75 -5.96
CA ASP A 237 3.26 5.40 -6.83
C ASP A 237 2.68 4.43 -7.87
N GLU A 238 3.47 3.45 -8.30
CA GLU A 238 3.05 2.38 -9.21
C GLU A 238 2.11 1.40 -8.51
N VAL A 239 2.46 1.00 -7.27
CA VAL A 239 1.56 0.20 -6.43
C VAL A 239 0.22 0.90 -6.24
N ASN A 240 0.22 2.18 -5.88
CA ASN A 240 -1.02 2.95 -5.69
C ASN A 240 -1.85 2.99 -6.97
N SER A 241 -1.21 3.33 -8.09
CA SER A 241 -1.84 3.34 -9.42
C SER A 241 -2.44 1.98 -9.78
N PHE A 242 -1.74 0.89 -9.46
CA PHE A 242 -2.20 -0.46 -9.69
C PHE A 242 -3.40 -0.84 -8.81
N LEU A 243 -3.36 -0.53 -7.51
CA LEU A 243 -4.46 -0.78 -6.60
C LEU A 243 -5.71 0.00 -7.01
N ASP A 244 -5.56 1.24 -7.50
CA ASP A 244 -6.67 2.05 -8.00
C ASP A 244 -7.23 1.51 -9.32
N LEU A 245 -6.38 1.00 -10.21
CA LEU A 245 -6.81 0.25 -11.39
C LEU A 245 -7.68 -0.95 -10.99
N LEU A 246 -7.24 -1.74 -10.00
CA LEU A 246 -8.01 -2.89 -9.51
C LEU A 246 -9.36 -2.47 -8.93
N LYS A 247 -9.42 -1.39 -8.13
CA LYS A 247 -10.68 -0.82 -7.64
C LYS A 247 -11.60 -0.43 -8.80
N GLY A 248 -11.06 0.24 -9.81
CA GLY A 248 -11.79 0.63 -11.02
C GLY A 248 -12.31 -0.57 -11.84
N LYS A 249 -11.73 -1.75 -11.66
CA LYS A 249 -12.19 -3.02 -12.27
C LYS A 249 -13.14 -3.82 -11.37
N GLY A 250 -13.59 -3.25 -10.25
CA GLY A 250 -14.54 -3.87 -9.34
C GLY A 250 -13.92 -4.85 -8.34
N VAL A 251 -12.59 -4.88 -8.20
CA VAL A 251 -11.94 -5.65 -7.14
C VAL A 251 -12.27 -5.01 -5.79
N LYS A 252 -12.82 -5.80 -4.87
CA LYS A 252 -13.24 -5.31 -3.56
C LYS A 252 -12.03 -5.15 -2.63
N ARG A 253 -11.76 -3.90 -2.22
CA ARG A 253 -10.72 -3.53 -1.24
C ARG A 253 -9.32 -4.13 -1.52
N PRO A 254 -8.75 -3.91 -2.72
CA PRO A 254 -7.40 -4.35 -3.01
C PRO A 254 -6.41 -3.60 -2.13
N ARG A 255 -5.45 -4.31 -1.53
CA ARG A 255 -4.36 -3.74 -0.73
C ARG A 255 -3.16 -4.67 -0.70
N LEU A 256 -1.99 -4.12 -0.38
CA LEU A 256 -0.83 -4.94 -0.03
C LEU A 256 -0.98 -5.56 1.37
N ARG A 257 -0.47 -6.78 1.51
CA ARG A 257 -0.20 -7.46 2.78
C ARG A 257 1.25 -7.90 2.75
N GLU A 258 1.97 -7.64 3.80
CA GLU A 258 3.37 -7.99 4.04
C GLU A 258 3.46 -9.34 4.78
N GLU A 259 4.50 -10.11 4.52
CA GLU A 259 4.96 -11.23 5.37
C GLU A 259 6.49 -11.26 5.31
N VAL A 260 7.16 -11.59 6.43
CA VAL A 260 8.62 -11.79 6.44
C VAL A 260 8.91 -13.28 6.29
N LEU A 261 9.63 -13.60 5.23
CA LEU A 261 9.87 -14.98 4.80
C LEU A 261 11.36 -15.25 4.65
N VAL A 262 11.76 -16.48 4.91
CA VAL A 262 13.02 -17.03 4.43
C VAL A 262 12.86 -17.38 2.94
N ILE A 263 13.70 -16.78 2.11
CA ILE A 263 13.76 -17.01 0.66
C ILE A 263 14.88 -17.98 0.27
N GLU A 264 15.93 -18.06 1.08
CA GLU A 264 16.98 -19.08 0.97
C GLU A 264 17.20 -19.72 2.35
N PRO A 265 16.74 -20.97 2.55
CA PRO A 265 16.89 -21.69 3.81
C PRO A 265 18.33 -21.92 4.19
N TYR A 266 18.59 -21.92 5.50
CA TYR A 266 19.85 -22.37 6.08
C TYR A 266 19.54 -23.32 7.23
N HIS A 267 19.98 -24.58 7.14
CA HIS A 267 19.48 -25.66 8.01
C HIS A 267 20.18 -25.76 9.38
N ASN A 268 20.90 -24.71 9.81
CA ASN A 268 21.42 -24.61 11.17
C ASN A 268 20.41 -23.92 12.10
N PHE A 269 19.55 -24.72 12.73
CA PHE A 269 18.55 -24.23 13.69
C PHE A 269 19.14 -24.06 15.09
N THR A 270 18.94 -22.89 15.69
CA THR A 270 19.53 -22.53 17.00
C THR A 270 18.51 -21.90 17.95
N ASP A 271 18.76 -22.03 19.25
CA ASP A 271 18.10 -21.31 20.34
C ASP A 271 18.88 -20.06 20.79
N GLU A 272 20.08 -19.84 20.25
CA GLU A 272 20.96 -18.69 20.54
C GLU A 272 20.48 -17.42 19.83
N VAL A 273 19.31 -16.92 20.23
CA VAL A 273 18.64 -15.77 19.61
C VAL A 273 18.83 -14.46 20.39
N GLU A 274 19.76 -14.41 21.35
CA GLU A 274 19.93 -13.23 22.23
C GLU A 274 20.20 -11.94 21.42
N HIS A 275 21.02 -12.05 20.38
CA HIS A 275 21.31 -10.95 19.46
C HIS A 275 20.09 -10.47 18.66
N ILE A 276 19.04 -11.30 18.53
CA ILE A 276 17.78 -10.99 17.81
C ILE A 276 16.76 -10.32 18.75
N LYS A 277 16.97 -10.36 20.07
CA LYS A 277 16.07 -9.72 21.05
C LYS A 277 16.19 -8.20 21.09
N ASP A 278 17.19 -7.63 20.41
CA ASP A 278 17.24 -6.19 20.18
C ASP A 278 16.23 -5.80 19.10
N CYS A 279 15.22 -5.02 19.49
CA CYS A 279 14.18 -4.55 18.58
C CYS A 279 14.74 -3.87 17.33
N THR A 280 15.92 -3.26 17.39
CA THR A 280 16.54 -2.58 16.24
C THR A 280 17.00 -3.53 15.13
N MET A 281 17.19 -4.81 15.45
CA MET A 281 17.48 -5.84 14.45
C MET A 281 16.37 -6.01 13.43
N CYS A 282 15.12 -5.74 13.83
CA CYS A 282 13.96 -5.81 12.96
C CYS A 282 13.37 -4.43 12.72
N HIS A 283 13.11 -3.62 13.75
CA HIS A 283 12.43 -2.33 13.63
C HIS A 283 13.35 -1.16 13.28
N THR A 284 14.20 -1.31 12.26
CA THR A 284 14.94 -0.21 11.64
C THR A 284 14.84 -0.31 10.12
N SER A 285 14.87 0.81 9.40
CA SER A 285 14.83 0.80 7.94
C SER A 285 15.98 0.01 7.32
N GLU A 286 17.13 -0.04 8.00
CA GLU A 286 18.34 -0.80 7.62
C GLU A 286 18.47 -2.16 8.29
N ALA A 287 17.40 -2.65 8.92
CA ALA A 287 17.39 -3.98 9.51
C ALA A 287 17.86 -5.04 8.50
N PRO A 288 18.80 -5.94 8.85
CA PRO A 288 19.27 -7.00 7.96
C PRO A 288 18.15 -7.88 7.40
N PHE A 289 17.06 -7.99 8.16
CA PHE A 289 15.84 -8.73 7.82
C PHE A 289 15.06 -8.12 6.64
N TYR A 290 15.31 -6.85 6.31
CA TYR A 290 14.61 -6.08 5.27
C TYR A 290 15.48 -5.82 4.02
N SER A 291 16.61 -6.52 3.92
CA SER A 291 17.56 -6.42 2.81
C SER A 291 16.94 -6.74 1.44
N HIS A 292 15.90 -7.58 1.42
CA HIS A 292 15.14 -7.91 0.23
C HIS A 292 13.67 -7.51 0.42
N VAL A 293 13.15 -6.69 -0.50
CA VAL A 293 11.75 -6.27 -0.54
C VAL A 293 11.17 -6.67 -1.88
N LEU A 294 10.14 -7.52 -1.85
CA LEU A 294 9.62 -8.22 -3.02
C LEU A 294 8.11 -8.09 -3.13
N LEU A 295 7.58 -7.86 -4.32
CA LEU A 295 6.17 -8.07 -4.64
C LEU A 295 6.00 -9.51 -5.15
N ARG A 296 5.19 -10.33 -4.48
CA ARG A 296 4.97 -11.73 -4.84
C ARG A 296 3.53 -11.97 -5.25
N VAL A 297 3.37 -12.65 -6.39
CA VAL A 297 2.07 -13.04 -6.95
C VAL A 297 2.06 -14.55 -7.17
N PRO A 298 1.09 -15.30 -6.62
CA PRO A 298 0.96 -16.74 -6.88
C PRO A 298 0.69 -17.01 -8.37
N LYS A 299 1.50 -17.86 -9.01
CA LYS A 299 1.38 -18.22 -10.45
C LYS A 299 1.57 -19.73 -10.62
N ASP A 300 0.49 -20.46 -10.90
CA ASP A 300 0.51 -21.89 -11.25
C ASP A 300 1.33 -22.77 -10.28
N GLY A 301 1.13 -22.57 -8.98
CA GLY A 301 1.88 -23.30 -7.95
C GLY A 301 3.32 -22.82 -7.77
N GLN A 302 3.73 -21.73 -8.41
CA GLN A 302 4.98 -21.01 -8.19
C GLN A 302 4.70 -19.54 -7.81
N TRP A 303 5.75 -18.73 -7.75
CA TRP A 303 5.66 -17.31 -7.44
C TRP A 303 6.29 -16.47 -8.54
N PHE A 304 5.49 -15.57 -9.09
CA PHE A 304 6.00 -14.43 -9.82
C PHE A 304 6.47 -13.38 -8.81
N SER A 305 7.70 -12.88 -8.94
CA SER A 305 8.31 -11.98 -7.95
C SER A 305 8.96 -10.79 -8.66
N LEU A 306 8.69 -9.59 -8.16
CA LEU A 306 9.35 -8.35 -8.59
C LEU A 306 10.06 -7.70 -7.40
N LYS A 307 11.17 -7.00 -7.65
CA LYS A 307 11.81 -6.18 -6.63
C LYS A 307 10.94 -4.96 -6.36
N MET A 308 10.95 -4.46 -5.13
CA MET A 308 10.28 -3.22 -4.78
C MET A 308 11.26 -2.21 -4.19
N ASP A 309 10.94 -0.93 -4.34
CA ASP A 309 11.68 0.14 -3.68
C ASP A 309 11.48 0.06 -2.15
N ARG A 310 12.55 0.31 -1.39
CA ARG A 310 12.54 0.19 0.08
C ARG A 310 11.68 1.26 0.76
N ALA A 311 11.39 2.38 0.10
CA ALA A 311 10.49 3.41 0.61
C ALA A 311 9.07 2.86 0.86
N ILE A 312 8.70 1.73 0.26
CA ILE A 312 7.42 1.08 0.52
C ILE A 312 7.25 0.68 1.99
N LEU A 313 8.35 0.32 2.67
CA LEU A 313 8.35 -0.08 4.09
C LEU A 313 7.87 1.05 5.01
N ALA A 314 8.08 2.31 4.60
CA ALA A 314 7.64 3.48 5.34
C ALA A 314 6.19 3.91 5.01
N LYS A 315 5.64 3.41 3.89
CA LYS A 315 4.43 3.97 3.29
C LYS A 315 3.26 2.98 3.24
N ILE A 316 3.46 1.71 2.88
CA ILE A 316 2.35 0.80 2.56
C ILE A 316 2.64 -0.68 2.85
N PRO A 317 1.99 -1.23 3.89
CA PRO A 317 1.71 -0.59 5.18
C PRO A 317 3.00 -0.11 5.88
N SER A 318 2.87 0.91 6.73
CA SER A 318 4.00 1.39 7.52
C SER A 318 4.45 0.30 8.49
N ILE A 319 5.65 -0.22 8.29
CA ILE A 319 6.33 -0.96 9.34
C ILE A 319 6.89 0.11 10.28
N PRO A 320 6.56 0.08 11.59
CA PRO A 320 7.08 1.05 12.54
C PRO A 320 8.59 0.79 12.70
N ALA A 321 9.38 1.42 11.83
CA ALA A 321 10.82 1.48 11.93
C ALA A 321 11.18 2.65 12.85
N LYS A 322 12.04 2.39 13.82
CA LYS A 322 12.44 3.35 14.85
C LYS A 322 12.97 4.65 14.26
N ASP A 323 13.75 4.58 13.18
CA ASP A 323 14.32 5.73 12.49
C ASP A 323 13.28 6.55 11.70
N TYR A 324 12.19 5.94 11.23
CA TYR A 324 11.05 6.66 10.68
C TYR A 324 10.18 7.27 11.78
N TYR A 325 10.00 6.56 12.89
CA TYR A 325 9.23 7.06 14.03
C TYR A 325 9.79 8.39 14.56
N TYR A 326 11.11 8.54 14.65
CA TYR A 326 11.71 9.81 15.10
C TYR A 326 11.53 10.98 14.12
N ARG A 327 11.01 10.75 12.90
CA ARG A 327 10.59 11.80 11.96
C ARG A 327 9.15 12.26 12.19
N THR A 328 8.37 11.49 12.95
CA THR A 328 6.98 11.85 13.28
C THR A 328 6.94 13.03 14.25
N VAL A 329 5.77 13.66 14.37
CA VAL A 329 5.55 14.71 15.36
C VAL A 329 5.80 14.21 16.80
N HIS A 330 5.48 12.95 17.11
CA HIS A 330 5.74 12.38 18.44
C HIS A 330 7.24 12.21 18.69
N GLY A 331 7.94 11.56 17.75
CA GLY A 331 9.36 11.30 17.87
C GLY A 331 10.21 12.58 17.88
N GLN A 332 9.82 13.61 17.11
CA GLN A 332 10.47 14.92 17.14
C GLN A 332 10.27 15.67 18.47
N ASN A 333 9.16 15.39 19.17
CA ASN A 333 8.88 15.94 20.51
C ASN A 333 9.43 15.06 21.65
N GLY A 334 10.27 14.07 21.34
CA GLY A 334 10.93 13.23 22.34
C GLY A 334 10.02 12.21 23.02
N VAL A 335 8.87 11.88 22.44
CA VAL A 335 8.05 10.75 22.89
C VAL A 335 8.75 9.47 22.45
N GLU A 336 9.06 8.60 23.41
CA GLU A 336 9.67 7.30 23.14
C GLU A 336 8.59 6.23 22.92
N CYS A 337 8.96 5.12 22.28
CA CYS A 337 8.03 4.01 22.01
C CYS A 337 7.33 3.56 23.31
N ILE A 338 8.08 3.49 24.41
CA ILE A 338 7.62 3.01 25.73
C ILE A 338 6.64 3.95 26.44
N ASP A 339 6.59 5.21 26.02
CA ASP A 339 5.69 6.20 26.63
C ASP A 339 4.25 5.97 26.19
N CYS A 340 4.06 5.56 24.94
CA CYS A 340 2.77 5.17 24.39
C CYS A 340 2.48 3.69 24.64
N HIS A 341 3.40 2.80 24.29
CA HIS A 341 3.28 1.37 24.45
C HIS A 341 3.53 0.98 25.92
N ALA A 342 2.48 1.04 26.74
CA ALA A 342 2.54 0.64 28.15
C ALA A 342 3.00 -0.82 28.35
N ASP A 343 2.96 -1.62 27.28
CA ASP A 343 3.53 -2.97 27.17
C ASP A 343 5.06 -3.00 26.99
N LEU A 344 5.67 -1.93 26.48
CA LEU A 344 7.13 -1.80 26.38
C LEU A 344 7.77 -1.30 27.68
N ARG A 345 7.21 -1.62 28.86
CA ARG A 345 8.05 -1.71 30.07
C ARG A 345 8.91 -2.96 29.95
N VAL A 346 9.85 -2.90 29.02
CA VAL A 346 10.98 -3.80 28.98
C VAL A 346 11.85 -3.41 30.17
N LEU A 347 11.70 -4.13 31.28
CA LEU A 347 12.64 -3.99 32.37
C LEU A 347 13.92 -4.67 31.90
N ARG A 348 15.03 -3.91 31.86
CA ARG A 348 16.35 -4.51 31.83
C ARG A 348 16.53 -5.18 33.21
N VAL A 349 16.52 -6.51 33.23
CA VAL A 349 16.73 -7.30 34.46
C VAL A 349 18.02 -8.09 34.26
N GLY A 350 19.12 -7.59 34.83
CA GLY A 350 20.45 -8.14 34.57
C GLY A 350 20.90 -7.89 33.12
N GLU A 351 21.34 -8.93 32.42
CA GLU A 351 21.75 -8.87 31.01
C GLU A 351 20.58 -9.02 30.01
N GLY A 352 19.36 -9.31 30.48
CA GLY A 352 18.21 -9.60 29.64
C GLY A 352 17.07 -8.58 29.73
N PHE A 353 16.05 -8.82 28.90
CA PHE A 353 14.85 -8.01 28.78
C PHE A 353 13.61 -8.82 29.19
N GLN A 354 12.75 -8.26 30.05
CA GLN A 354 11.45 -8.86 30.39
C GLN A 354 10.28 -7.91 30.12
N VAL A 355 9.23 -8.43 29.48
CA VAL A 355 7.94 -7.75 29.27
C VAL A 355 7.00 -8.06 30.44
N LYS A 356 6.55 -7.02 31.17
CA LYS A 356 5.81 -7.21 32.43
C LYS A 356 4.29 -7.28 32.28
N ALA A 357 3.71 -6.67 31.24
CA ALA A 357 2.28 -6.73 30.93
C ALA A 357 2.03 -6.29 29.49
N LEU A 358 0.93 -6.74 28.87
CA LEU A 358 0.43 -6.21 27.59
C LEU A 358 -0.68 -5.20 27.90
N GLY A 359 -0.45 -3.93 27.60
CA GLY A 359 -1.43 -2.84 27.70
C GLY A 359 -1.57 -2.13 26.36
N GLU A 360 -2.73 -1.51 26.12
CA GLU A 360 -2.95 -0.72 24.90
C GLU A 360 -2.20 0.62 24.95
N PRO A 361 -1.94 1.25 23.79
CA PRO A 361 -1.34 2.56 23.74
C PRO A 361 -2.13 3.60 24.54
N VAL A 362 -1.45 4.38 25.38
CA VAL A 362 -2.11 5.33 26.28
C VAL A 362 -2.02 6.75 25.71
N CYS A 363 -3.04 7.18 24.97
CA CYS A 363 -3.11 8.52 24.39
C CYS A 363 -3.52 9.59 25.42
N GLU A 364 -4.42 9.24 26.35
CA GLU A 364 -5.08 10.20 27.25
C GLU A 364 -4.13 10.86 28.27
N LYS A 365 -2.94 10.29 28.49
CA LYS A 365 -1.90 10.90 29.33
C LYS A 365 -1.44 12.27 28.82
N CYS A 366 -1.48 12.49 27.51
CA CYS A 366 -1.08 13.74 26.87
C CYS A 366 -2.24 14.41 26.12
N HIS A 367 -3.22 13.62 25.64
CA HIS A 367 -4.36 14.09 24.86
C HIS A 367 -5.67 14.01 25.67
N GLU A 368 -5.63 14.50 26.92
CA GLU A 368 -6.78 14.43 27.85
C GLU A 368 -8.01 15.14 27.29
N ASP A 369 -7.87 16.41 26.88
CA ASP A 369 -8.95 17.22 26.30
C ASP A 369 -9.59 16.56 25.06
N ILE A 370 -8.73 16.00 24.20
CA ILE A 370 -9.16 15.28 22.99
C ILE A 370 -9.95 14.04 23.38
N MET A 371 -9.50 13.29 24.38
CA MET A 371 -10.18 12.09 24.85
C MET A 371 -11.49 12.40 25.57
N GLU A 372 -11.58 13.52 26.29
CA GLU A 372 -12.83 14.00 26.88
C GLU A 372 -13.85 14.31 25.79
N GLU A 373 -13.44 15.00 24.73
CA GLU A 373 -14.30 15.26 23.57
C GLU A 373 -14.69 13.97 22.84
N TYR A 374 -13.71 13.11 22.56
CA TYR A 374 -13.90 11.85 21.83
C TYR A 374 -14.84 10.89 22.56
N LYS A 375 -14.85 10.88 23.90
CA LYS A 375 -15.80 10.08 24.71
C LYS A 375 -17.27 10.34 24.37
N ASN A 376 -17.59 11.53 23.85
CA ASN A 376 -18.94 11.88 23.41
C ASN A 376 -19.29 11.36 22.01
N SER A 377 -18.28 11.04 21.20
CA SER A 377 -18.43 10.53 19.84
C SER A 377 -19.22 9.22 19.79
N LEU A 378 -19.97 9.03 18.71
CA LEU A 378 -20.55 7.74 18.37
C LEU A 378 -19.49 6.65 18.23
N HIS A 379 -18.32 6.97 17.67
CA HIS A 379 -17.25 6.00 17.51
C HIS A 379 -16.75 5.48 18.86
N TYR A 380 -16.62 6.34 19.88
CA TYR A 380 -16.26 5.88 21.23
C TYR A 380 -17.35 4.99 21.82
N LYS A 381 -18.63 5.35 21.65
CA LYS A 381 -19.76 4.57 22.16
C LYS A 381 -19.85 3.17 21.52
N VAL A 382 -19.43 3.03 20.27
CA VAL A 382 -19.50 1.76 19.51
C VAL A 382 -18.23 0.92 19.67
N SER A 383 -17.05 1.54 19.61
CA SER A 383 -15.77 0.82 19.51
C SER A 383 -14.77 1.14 20.61
N LYS A 384 -15.05 2.14 21.45
CA LYS A 384 -14.24 2.65 22.58
C LYS A 384 -12.82 3.12 22.26
N LYS A 385 -12.16 2.65 21.18
CA LYS A 385 -10.72 2.84 20.94
C LYS A 385 -10.40 2.90 19.43
N ILE A 386 -10.35 4.10 18.85
CA ILE A 386 -10.05 4.29 17.41
C ILE A 386 -8.96 5.32 17.10
N CYS A 387 -8.32 5.92 18.09
CA CYS A 387 -7.45 7.09 17.84
C CYS A 387 -6.45 6.84 16.70
N TYR A 388 -5.81 5.66 16.70
CA TYR A 388 -4.90 5.22 15.64
C TYR A 388 -5.56 4.69 14.35
N GLY A 389 -6.88 4.47 14.37
CA GLY A 389 -7.68 4.10 13.21
C GLY A 389 -7.95 5.27 12.26
N CYS A 390 -7.94 6.49 12.78
CA CYS A 390 -8.06 7.72 11.97
C CYS A 390 -6.69 8.38 11.70
N HIS A 391 -5.77 8.37 12.66
CA HIS A 391 -4.45 8.98 12.53
C HIS A 391 -3.37 7.99 12.93
N ASP A 392 -2.44 7.65 12.04
CA ASP A 392 -1.33 6.75 12.41
C ASP A 392 -0.27 7.51 13.23
N PRO A 393 -0.05 7.17 14.52
CA PRO A 393 0.95 7.84 15.35
C PRO A 393 2.39 7.59 14.88
N HIS A 394 2.61 6.60 14.01
CA HIS A 394 3.90 6.29 13.39
C HIS A 394 4.07 6.93 12.01
N SER A 395 3.07 7.69 11.52
CA SER A 395 3.17 8.38 10.23
C SER A 395 3.94 9.69 10.36
N ALA A 396 4.95 9.87 9.49
CA ALA A 396 5.68 11.13 9.38
C ALA A 396 4.82 12.26 8.79
N VAL A 397 3.76 11.92 8.04
CA VAL A 397 2.79 12.89 7.52
C VAL A 397 1.63 13.00 8.51
N PRO A 398 1.46 14.14 9.19
CA PRO A 398 0.32 14.35 10.07
C PRO A 398 -0.96 14.52 9.24
N PHE A 399 -2.10 14.16 9.83
CA PHE A 399 -3.39 14.21 9.14
C PHE A 399 -3.79 15.61 8.66
N SER A 400 -3.33 16.66 9.35
CA SER A 400 -3.55 18.04 8.93
C SER A 400 -2.94 18.35 7.56
N GLN A 401 -1.90 17.63 7.15
CA GLN A 401 -1.24 17.80 5.84
C GLN A 401 -1.84 16.92 4.73
N LEU A 402 -2.79 16.04 5.07
CA LEU A 402 -3.46 15.20 4.07
C LEU A 402 -4.51 16.01 3.30
N THR A 403 -4.60 15.74 2.00
CA THR A 403 -5.65 16.25 1.10
C THR A 403 -7.04 15.73 1.49
N ALA A 404 -8.10 16.39 1.02
CA ALA A 404 -9.47 15.94 1.26
C ALA A 404 -9.72 14.49 0.77
N ALA A 405 -9.08 14.09 -0.33
CA ALA A 405 -9.16 12.74 -0.87
C ALA A 405 -8.46 11.71 0.05
N GLU A 406 -7.24 12.00 0.50
CA GLU A 406 -6.49 11.13 1.42
C GLU A 406 -7.20 10.98 2.77
N ARG A 407 -7.72 12.09 3.33
CA ARG A 407 -8.50 12.05 4.58
C ARG A 407 -9.77 11.22 4.44
N ARG A 408 -10.43 11.26 3.28
CA ARG A 408 -11.58 10.41 3.01
C ARG A 408 -11.19 8.94 2.91
N ALA A 409 -10.09 8.63 2.24
CA ALA A 409 -9.62 7.26 2.08
C ALA A 409 -9.42 6.57 3.44
N ILE A 410 -9.09 7.33 4.50
CA ILE A 410 -9.04 6.83 5.88
C ILE A 410 -10.42 6.37 6.37
N CYS A 411 -11.46 7.18 6.19
CA CYS A 411 -12.83 6.83 6.59
C CYS A 411 -13.36 5.62 5.82
N GLU A 412 -13.05 5.55 4.53
CA GLU A 412 -13.48 4.47 3.63
C GLU A 412 -12.83 3.11 3.92
N LYS A 413 -11.77 3.07 4.74
CA LYS A 413 -11.24 1.80 5.28
C LYS A 413 -12.32 1.00 5.99
N CYS A 414 -13.21 1.69 6.71
CA CYS A 414 -14.29 1.09 7.50
C CYS A 414 -15.68 1.39 6.93
N HIS A 415 -15.95 2.63 6.53
CA HIS A 415 -17.23 3.04 5.97
C HIS A 415 -17.27 2.71 4.48
N LEU A 416 -17.85 1.56 4.14
CA LEU A 416 -18.03 1.17 2.74
C LEU A 416 -19.22 1.88 2.09
N ASP A 417 -19.18 1.95 0.76
CA ASP A 417 -20.28 2.42 -0.08
C ASP A 417 -20.77 3.83 0.30
N VAL A 418 -19.84 4.70 0.73
CA VAL A 418 -20.17 6.05 1.21
C VAL A 418 -20.97 6.83 0.20
N GLU A 419 -20.64 6.76 -1.09
CA GLU A 419 -21.37 7.51 -2.12
C GLU A 419 -22.85 7.11 -2.19
N LYS A 420 -23.16 5.81 -2.05
CA LYS A 420 -24.52 5.29 -2.05
C LYS A 420 -25.26 5.70 -0.76
N ALA A 421 -24.59 5.62 0.39
CA ALA A 421 -25.13 6.10 1.65
C ALA A 421 -25.45 7.62 1.63
N HIS A 422 -24.86 8.35 0.67
CA HIS A 422 -25.03 9.77 0.47
C HIS A 422 -25.80 10.13 -0.82
N ASP A 423 -26.66 9.24 -1.34
CA ASP A 423 -27.52 9.56 -2.50
C ASP A 423 -28.48 10.74 -2.27
N TRP A 424 -28.68 11.15 -1.01
CA TRP A 424 -29.41 12.36 -0.65
C TRP A 424 -28.66 13.66 -1.00
N LEU A 425 -27.35 13.60 -1.23
CA LEU A 425 -26.50 14.76 -1.47
C LEU A 425 -26.49 15.14 -2.95
N PRO A 426 -26.96 16.34 -3.33
CA PRO A 426 -26.92 16.80 -4.72
C PRO A 426 -25.48 16.97 -5.20
N GLN A 427 -25.18 16.63 -6.46
CA GLN A 427 -23.83 16.75 -7.04
C GLN A 427 -22.77 16.14 -6.11
N LYS A 428 -23.01 14.90 -5.67
CA LYS A 428 -22.20 14.23 -4.66
C LYS A 428 -20.74 14.13 -5.10
N GLU A 429 -20.47 13.92 -6.37
CA GLU A 429 -19.12 13.83 -6.96
C GLU A 429 -18.32 15.11 -6.72
N VAL A 430 -18.97 16.28 -6.74
CA VAL A 430 -18.33 17.58 -6.48
C VAL A 430 -18.09 17.76 -4.99
N HIS A 431 -19.05 17.40 -4.13
CA HIS A 431 -18.85 17.44 -2.68
C HIS A 431 -17.72 16.50 -2.25
N PHE A 432 -17.71 15.29 -2.79
CA PHE A 432 -16.63 14.32 -2.68
C PHE A 432 -15.38 14.73 -3.49
N ARG A 433 -15.31 15.86 -4.16
CA ARG A 433 -14.03 16.37 -4.67
C ARG A 433 -13.38 17.31 -3.67
N TYR A 434 -14.17 18.19 -3.07
CA TYR A 434 -13.67 19.33 -2.30
C TYR A 434 -13.85 19.22 -0.79
N LEU A 435 -14.67 18.28 -0.29
CA LEU A 435 -14.98 18.12 1.12
C LEU A 435 -14.46 16.79 1.69
N GLU A 436 -13.98 16.85 2.92
CA GLU A 436 -13.70 15.68 3.76
C GLU A 436 -14.95 15.28 4.60
N CYS A 437 -15.01 14.03 5.07
CA CYS A 437 -16.19 13.51 5.79
C CYS A 437 -16.49 14.29 7.08
N THR A 438 -15.45 14.74 7.77
CA THR A 438 -15.53 15.48 9.04
C THR A 438 -16.18 16.85 8.88
N MET A 439 -16.24 17.42 7.66
CA MET A 439 -16.99 18.65 7.37
C MET A 439 -18.47 18.55 7.76
N CYS A 440 -19.05 17.36 7.66
CA CYS A 440 -20.45 17.09 8.01
C CYS A 440 -20.57 16.27 9.30
N HIS A 441 -19.66 15.31 9.51
CA HIS A 441 -19.72 14.37 10.64
C HIS A 441 -19.05 14.87 11.92
N SER A 442 -18.41 16.04 11.88
CA SER A 442 -17.93 16.79 13.05
C SER A 442 -18.53 18.19 13.02
N PRO A 443 -19.78 18.37 13.53
CA PRO A 443 -20.50 19.63 13.40
C PRO A 443 -19.85 20.78 14.19
N GLN A 444 -19.15 20.44 15.28
CA GLN A 444 -18.46 21.39 16.16
C GLN A 444 -17.05 21.76 15.68
N ALA A 445 -16.55 21.09 14.63
CA ALA A 445 -15.26 21.43 14.06
C ALA A 445 -15.25 22.83 13.47
N GLU A 446 -14.12 23.53 13.62
CA GLU A 446 -13.88 24.80 12.94
C GLU A 446 -13.53 24.51 11.48
N LYS A 447 -14.25 25.17 10.57
CA LYS A 447 -14.18 24.92 9.14
C LYS A 447 -13.76 26.20 8.44
N GLY A 448 -13.03 26.07 7.35
CA GLY A 448 -12.59 27.23 6.58
C GLY A 448 -12.30 26.93 5.12
N ILE A 449 -12.17 28.00 4.35
CA ILE A 449 -11.69 27.95 2.97
C ILE A 449 -10.17 28.08 3.02
N VAL A 450 -9.49 27.06 2.50
CA VAL A 450 -8.03 26.96 2.49
C VAL A 450 -7.53 27.15 1.07
N PHE A 451 -6.80 28.22 0.82
CA PHE A 451 -6.02 28.42 -0.38
C PHE A 451 -4.66 27.75 -0.23
N TYR A 452 -4.11 27.22 -1.31
CA TYR A 452 -2.75 26.67 -1.35
C TYR A 452 -2.11 26.94 -2.70
N ILE A 453 -0.78 27.09 -2.73
CA ILE A 453 -0.06 27.41 -3.97
C ILE A 453 0.09 26.13 -4.81
N ARG A 454 -0.23 26.20 -6.10
CA ARG A 454 -0.06 25.07 -7.01
C ARG A 454 0.55 25.48 -8.35
N GLY A 455 1.30 24.57 -8.94
CA GLY A 455 1.77 24.64 -10.32
C GLY A 455 0.84 23.86 -11.25
N LEU A 456 0.43 24.46 -12.37
CA LEU A 456 -0.37 23.82 -13.41
C LEU A 456 0.54 23.30 -14.53
N ASP A 457 0.36 22.03 -14.90
CA ASP A 457 1.03 21.39 -16.02
C ASP A 457 0.02 20.71 -16.98
N LYS A 458 0.51 19.84 -17.88
CA LYS A 458 -0.36 19.09 -18.82
C LYS A 458 -1.19 17.98 -18.15
N ARG A 459 -0.81 17.56 -16.94
CA ARG A 459 -1.42 16.46 -16.17
C ARG A 459 -2.39 16.97 -15.10
N GLY A 460 -2.28 18.23 -14.68
CA GLY A 460 -3.20 18.87 -13.73
C GLY A 460 -2.52 19.95 -12.89
N GLY A 461 -3.08 20.22 -11.71
CA GLY A 461 -2.47 21.11 -10.71
C GLY A 461 -1.81 20.33 -9.58
N GLN A 462 -0.55 20.63 -9.28
CA GLN A 462 0.22 20.04 -8.19
C GLN A 462 0.51 21.09 -7.11
N CYS A 463 0.24 20.78 -5.83
CA CYS A 463 0.61 21.64 -4.71
C CYS A 463 2.14 21.81 -4.65
N LEU A 464 2.62 23.05 -4.52
CA LEU A 464 4.06 23.33 -4.47
C LEU A 464 4.59 23.19 -3.05
N SER A 465 5.67 22.43 -2.88
CA SER A 465 6.33 22.26 -1.59
C SER A 465 7.18 23.48 -1.21
N TYR A 466 7.63 23.54 0.05
CA TYR A 466 8.60 24.56 0.50
C TYR A 466 9.86 24.55 -0.38
N LYS A 467 10.32 23.35 -0.77
CA LYS A 467 11.49 23.16 -1.64
C LYS A 467 11.26 23.73 -3.04
N ASP A 468 10.09 23.46 -3.64
CA ASP A 468 9.76 23.99 -4.97
C ASP A 468 9.74 25.53 -4.97
N LEU A 469 9.20 26.14 -3.91
CA LEU A 469 9.15 27.60 -3.77
C LEU A 469 10.54 28.20 -3.50
N ALA A 470 11.34 27.57 -2.63
CA ALA A 470 12.72 27.97 -2.37
C ALA A 470 13.59 27.92 -3.64
N GLU A 471 13.50 26.84 -4.41
CA GLU A 471 14.16 26.69 -5.70
C GLU A 471 13.69 27.75 -6.70
N LEU A 472 12.39 28.04 -6.75
CA LEU A 472 11.84 29.05 -7.66
C LEU A 472 12.32 30.47 -7.31
N MET A 473 12.36 30.78 -6.01
CA MET A 473 12.77 32.08 -5.47
C MET A 473 14.28 32.28 -5.46
N ASP A 474 15.08 31.23 -5.62
CA ASP A 474 16.54 31.28 -5.54
C ASP A 474 17.05 31.68 -4.14
N VAL A 475 16.34 31.20 -3.11
CA VAL A 475 16.65 31.49 -1.70
C VAL A 475 16.69 30.17 -0.95
N ASP A 476 17.76 29.92 -0.18
CA ASP A 476 17.95 28.66 0.56
C ASP A 476 16.90 28.43 1.65
N SER A 477 16.36 29.52 2.22
CA SER A 477 15.35 29.46 3.29
C SER A 477 14.44 30.69 3.24
N PRO A 478 13.54 30.79 2.24
CA PRO A 478 12.64 31.92 2.15
C PRO A 478 11.69 31.94 3.36
N ASP A 479 11.51 33.13 3.94
CA ASP A 479 10.38 33.41 4.82
C ASP A 479 9.20 33.82 3.93
N LEU A 480 8.35 32.84 3.62
CA LEU A 480 7.22 33.05 2.73
C LEU A 480 6.21 34.05 3.32
N LEU A 481 5.98 34.01 4.63
CA LEU A 481 5.05 34.94 5.27
C LEU A 481 5.57 36.37 5.15
N ALA A 482 6.83 36.63 5.55
CA ALA A 482 7.43 37.96 5.45
C ALA A 482 7.57 38.46 3.99
N THR A 483 7.59 37.54 3.02
CA THR A 483 7.61 37.90 1.59
C THR A 483 6.25 38.40 1.10
N ILE A 484 5.17 37.83 1.64
CA ILE A 484 3.79 38.13 1.24
C ILE A 484 3.24 39.28 2.07
N ASP A 485 3.27 39.15 3.39
CA ASP A 485 2.83 40.13 4.39
C ASP A 485 3.84 41.29 4.45
N ARG A 486 3.63 42.29 3.59
CA ARG A 486 4.54 43.44 3.47
C ARG A 486 4.25 44.49 4.53
N ASN A 487 3.02 44.55 5.02
CA ASN A 487 2.61 45.51 6.04
C ASN A 487 2.91 45.00 7.47
N GLY A 488 3.15 43.69 7.64
CA GLY A 488 3.53 43.04 8.89
C GLY A 488 2.40 42.93 9.91
N ASP A 489 1.14 42.97 9.48
CA ASP A 489 -0.03 42.95 10.36
C ASP A 489 -0.52 41.53 10.69
N GLY A 490 0.05 40.51 10.05
CA GLY A 490 -0.29 39.10 10.25
C GLY A 490 -1.57 38.64 9.53
N MET A 491 -2.20 39.51 8.72
CA MET A 491 -3.38 39.21 7.91
C MET A 491 -3.09 39.53 6.44
N LEU A 492 -3.19 38.51 5.57
CA LEU A 492 -2.83 38.70 4.17
C LEU A 492 -3.93 39.45 3.41
N GLU A 493 -3.59 40.64 2.91
CA GLU A 493 -4.47 41.41 2.03
C GLU A 493 -4.53 40.77 0.64
N VAL A 494 -5.66 40.94 -0.07
CA VAL A 494 -5.82 40.40 -1.44
C VAL A 494 -4.72 40.89 -2.38
N ARG A 495 -4.26 42.14 -2.22
CA ARG A 495 -3.21 42.73 -3.06
C ARG A 495 -1.86 42.06 -2.84
N GLU A 496 -1.50 41.79 -1.60
CA GLU A 496 -0.26 41.12 -1.22
C GLU A 496 -0.19 39.72 -1.81
N VAL A 497 -1.27 38.97 -1.65
CA VAL A 497 -1.42 37.62 -2.16
C VAL A 497 -1.33 37.58 -3.70
N LEU A 498 -2.00 38.52 -4.38
CA LEU A 498 -1.96 38.63 -5.84
C LEU A 498 -0.59 39.08 -6.35
N ASP A 499 0.09 39.99 -5.66
CA ASP A 499 1.43 40.43 -6.02
C ASP A 499 2.45 39.31 -5.85
N PHE A 500 2.30 38.49 -4.81
CA PHE A 500 3.12 37.30 -4.64
C PHE A 500 2.92 36.29 -5.77
N LEU A 501 1.68 36.01 -6.18
CA LEU A 501 1.44 35.16 -7.35
C LEU A 501 2.08 35.71 -8.63
N LYS A 502 2.03 37.03 -8.85
CA LYS A 502 2.69 37.67 -10.00
C LYS A 502 4.20 37.45 -9.93
N LEU A 503 4.80 37.60 -8.75
CA LEU A 503 6.23 37.32 -8.53
C LEU A 503 6.57 35.87 -8.86
N LEU A 504 5.81 34.90 -8.34
CA LEU A 504 6.05 33.47 -8.62
C LEU A 504 5.95 33.14 -10.12
N ASN A 505 4.95 33.68 -10.82
CA ASN A 505 4.81 33.46 -12.26
C ASN A 505 5.95 34.14 -13.05
N PHE A 506 6.37 35.34 -12.66
CA PHE A 506 7.52 36.02 -13.27
C PHE A 506 8.81 35.20 -13.11
N LEU A 507 9.06 34.67 -11.91
CA LEU A 507 10.22 33.80 -11.64
C LEU A 507 10.14 32.49 -12.43
N ASN A 508 8.94 31.89 -12.52
CA ASN A 508 8.72 30.68 -13.30
C ASN A 508 9.01 30.89 -14.79
N GLU A 509 8.60 32.03 -15.37
CA GLU A 509 8.95 32.39 -16.74
C GLU A 509 10.47 32.58 -16.93
N LYS A 510 11.13 33.25 -15.98
CA LYS A 510 12.58 33.47 -16.03
C LYS A 510 13.39 32.18 -15.92
N LYS A 511 12.93 31.20 -15.13
CA LYS A 511 13.61 29.91 -14.90
C LYS A 511 13.22 28.81 -15.89
N GLY A 512 12.73 29.16 -17.08
CA GLY A 512 12.47 28.20 -18.17
C GLY A 512 11.07 27.55 -18.14
N LYS A 513 10.13 28.11 -17.38
CA LYS A 513 8.70 27.77 -17.38
C LYS A 513 8.42 26.29 -17.07
N ARG A 514 8.90 25.84 -15.90
CA ARG A 514 8.60 24.51 -15.34
C ARG A 514 7.08 24.26 -15.27
N TRP A 515 6.32 25.27 -14.85
CA TRP A 515 4.85 25.25 -14.82
C TRP A 515 4.27 26.09 -15.95
N GLN A 516 3.14 25.69 -16.52
CA GLN A 516 2.41 26.54 -17.48
C GLN A 516 1.94 27.84 -16.81
N ARG A 517 1.48 27.71 -15.56
CA ARG A 517 1.03 28.80 -14.70
C ARG A 517 1.11 28.35 -13.23
N ILE A 518 1.41 29.27 -12.33
CA ILE A 518 1.25 29.09 -10.89
C ILE A 518 0.00 29.87 -10.46
N ASP A 519 -0.89 29.24 -9.72
CA ASP A 519 -2.11 29.85 -9.17
C ASP A 519 -2.40 29.30 -7.76
N PHE A 520 -3.57 29.62 -7.22
CA PHE A 520 -4.04 28.99 -6.00
C PHE A 520 -5.05 27.88 -6.30
N GLY A 521 -4.81 26.73 -5.68
CA GLY A 521 -5.87 25.77 -5.45
C GLY A 521 -6.70 26.16 -4.22
N VAL A 522 -7.90 25.58 -4.12
CA VAL A 522 -8.81 25.83 -3.00
C VAL A 522 -9.41 24.53 -2.52
N ASN A 523 -9.37 24.34 -1.20
CA ASN A 523 -10.08 23.29 -0.49
C ASN A 523 -11.01 23.91 0.55
N VAL A 524 -12.04 23.16 0.95
CA VAL A 524 -12.81 23.51 2.15
C VAL A 524 -12.53 22.42 3.18
N LEU A 525 -11.76 22.79 4.21
CA LEU A 525 -11.21 21.87 5.19
C LEU A 525 -11.66 22.22 6.60
N VAL A 526 -11.61 21.22 7.47
CA VAL A 526 -11.61 21.39 8.91
C VAL A 526 -10.25 21.94 9.34
N LEU A 527 -10.26 23.18 9.85
CA LEU A 527 -9.08 23.88 10.37
C LEU A 527 -8.75 23.40 11.79
N ARG A 528 -9.79 23.26 12.63
CA ARG A 528 -9.67 22.71 13.98
C ARG A 528 -10.64 21.56 14.15
N PRO A 529 -10.15 20.30 14.25
CA PRO A 529 -11.01 19.15 14.37
C PRO A 529 -11.70 19.12 15.73
N SER A 530 -12.98 18.78 15.70
CA SER A 530 -13.69 18.26 16.87
C SER A 530 -13.70 16.74 16.75
N HIS A 531 -13.28 16.06 17.82
CA HIS A 531 -13.24 14.60 17.89
C HIS A 531 -14.59 13.99 18.30
N ASN A 532 -15.65 14.80 18.37
CA ASN A 532 -17.01 14.37 18.64
C ASN A 532 -17.77 14.04 17.34
N TYR A 533 -17.51 12.85 16.78
CA TYR A 533 -18.14 12.40 15.54
C TYR A 533 -19.56 11.86 15.77
N THR A 534 -20.51 12.20 14.89
CA THR A 534 -21.93 11.78 14.99
C THR A 534 -22.54 11.37 13.64
N ASP A 535 -23.52 10.46 13.68
CA ASP A 535 -24.40 10.08 12.56
C ASP A 535 -25.74 10.83 12.58
N LYS A 536 -26.12 11.43 13.73
CA LYS A 536 -27.42 12.06 13.98
C LYS A 536 -27.27 13.55 14.32
N GLY A 537 -28.25 14.34 13.89
CA GLY A 537 -28.41 15.72 14.35
C GLY A 537 -27.47 16.77 13.74
N THR A 538 -26.67 16.43 12.73
CA THR A 538 -25.70 17.37 12.12
C THR A 538 -26.34 18.50 11.32
N GLY A 539 -27.63 18.38 10.97
CA GLY A 539 -28.29 19.32 10.06
C GLY A 539 -27.69 19.35 8.65
N ALA A 540 -26.69 18.50 8.34
CA ALA A 540 -25.94 18.53 7.09
C ALA A 540 -26.81 18.27 5.85
N LYS A 541 -27.94 17.56 6.02
CA LYS A 541 -28.95 17.38 4.95
C LYS A 541 -29.69 18.66 4.58
N LYS A 542 -29.60 19.71 5.39
CA LYS A 542 -30.17 21.03 5.09
C LYS A 542 -29.15 21.83 4.31
N CYS A 543 -29.30 21.89 2.98
CA CYS A 543 -28.35 22.56 2.08
C CYS A 543 -27.99 23.99 2.53
N ALA A 544 -28.93 24.72 3.13
CA ALA A 544 -28.74 26.09 3.63
C ALA A 544 -27.68 26.21 4.75
N VAL A 545 -27.33 25.12 5.45
CA VAL A 545 -26.26 25.13 6.46
C VAL A 545 -24.92 25.45 5.81
N CYS A 546 -24.68 24.96 4.59
CA CYS A 546 -23.42 25.15 3.86
C CYS A 546 -23.54 26.15 2.71
N HIS A 547 -24.71 26.25 2.07
CA HIS A 547 -24.95 27.13 0.92
C HIS A 547 -25.65 28.44 1.30
N SER A 548 -25.51 28.90 2.54
CA SER A 548 -25.91 30.26 2.92
C SER A 548 -24.70 31.18 3.00
N SER A 549 -24.92 32.47 2.80
CA SER A 549 -23.90 33.52 3.01
C SER A 549 -23.38 33.59 4.46
N ARG A 550 -24.04 32.89 5.39
CA ARG A 550 -23.67 32.78 6.80
C ARG A 550 -23.07 31.43 7.17
N ALA A 551 -22.77 30.57 6.20
CA ALA A 551 -22.19 29.27 6.49
C ALA A 551 -20.84 29.44 7.22
N ALA A 552 -20.60 28.61 8.23
CA ALA A 552 -19.49 28.79 9.16
C ALA A 552 -18.11 28.83 8.48
N PHE A 553 -17.91 28.09 7.38
CA PHE A 553 -16.63 28.06 6.69
C PHE A 553 -16.31 29.34 5.89
N TYR A 554 -17.28 30.21 5.60
CA TYR A 554 -16.98 31.55 5.05
C TYR A 554 -16.41 32.49 6.12
N SER A 555 -16.50 32.12 7.40
CA SER A 555 -15.99 32.97 8.48
C SER A 555 -14.47 32.93 8.59
N LYS A 556 -13.82 31.85 8.14
CA LYS A 556 -12.38 31.63 8.15
C LYS A 556 -11.86 31.35 6.74
N VAL A 557 -11.06 32.27 6.23
CA VAL A 557 -10.38 32.13 4.94
C VAL A 557 -8.89 32.21 5.22
N VAL A 558 -8.14 31.19 4.82
CA VAL A 558 -6.73 31.06 5.13
C VAL A 558 -5.93 30.68 3.89
N LEU A 559 -4.66 31.09 3.86
CA LEU A 559 -3.65 30.62 2.92
C LEU A 559 -2.72 29.66 3.65
N GLU A 560 -2.60 28.46 3.11
CA GLU A 560 -1.63 27.46 3.52
C GLU A 560 -0.28 27.79 2.89
N LEU A 561 0.70 28.13 3.74
CA LEU A 561 2.08 28.35 3.35
C LEU A 561 2.92 27.14 3.76
N PRO A 562 3.62 26.48 2.82
CA PRO A 562 4.49 25.38 3.17
C PRO A 562 5.70 25.88 3.97
N GLU A 563 6.15 25.08 4.93
CA GLU A 563 7.37 25.29 5.72
C GLU A 563 8.31 24.08 5.59
N LYS A 564 9.53 24.19 6.11
CA LYS A 564 10.49 23.06 6.14
C LYS A 564 9.92 21.82 6.82
N LEU A 565 9.11 21.98 7.86
CA LEU A 565 8.55 20.90 8.68
C LEU A 565 7.02 21.02 8.81
N GLY A 566 6.34 21.33 7.71
CA GLY A 566 4.89 21.26 7.64
C GLY A 566 4.27 22.43 6.90
N VAL A 567 3.19 22.97 7.44
CA VAL A 567 2.43 24.06 6.84
C VAL A 567 2.01 25.06 7.91
N ARG A 568 2.00 26.34 7.55
CA ARG A 568 1.45 27.42 8.36
C ARG A 568 0.17 27.92 7.70
N MET A 569 -0.89 28.02 8.50
CA MET A 569 -2.15 28.65 8.06
C MET A 569 -2.12 30.13 8.46
N VAL A 570 -2.32 31.01 7.48
CA VAL A 570 -2.36 32.46 7.68
C VAL A 570 -3.71 32.98 7.26
N GLU A 571 -4.33 33.85 8.06
CA GLU A 571 -5.62 34.45 7.69
C GLU A 571 -5.47 35.36 6.48
N VAL A 572 -6.48 35.33 5.61
CA VAL A 572 -6.54 36.11 4.38
C VAL A 572 -7.83 36.90 4.36
N ASP A 573 -7.78 38.11 3.82
CA ASP A 573 -8.97 38.89 3.57
C ASP A 573 -9.99 38.11 2.72
N LYS A 574 -11.25 38.09 3.17
CA LYS A 574 -12.38 37.43 2.50
C LYS A 574 -12.64 37.98 1.12
N GLU A 575 -12.23 39.21 0.83
CA GLU A 575 -12.30 39.78 -0.52
C GLU A 575 -11.56 38.93 -1.58
N ILE A 576 -10.63 38.06 -1.16
CA ILE A 576 -9.92 37.13 -2.04
C ILE A 576 -10.86 36.18 -2.79
N LEU A 577 -12.02 35.87 -2.21
CA LEU A 577 -13.06 35.02 -2.82
C LEU A 577 -13.62 35.62 -4.11
N VAL A 578 -13.56 36.95 -4.24
CA VAL A 578 -13.98 37.70 -5.43
C VAL A 578 -12.78 38.10 -6.29
N GLY A 579 -11.62 38.36 -5.66
CA GLY A 579 -10.41 38.84 -6.33
C GLY A 579 -9.70 37.82 -7.23
N ILE A 580 -9.95 36.52 -7.06
CA ILE A 580 -9.30 35.45 -7.83
C ILE A 580 -10.33 34.74 -8.70
N HIS A 581 -10.47 35.17 -9.96
CA HIS A 581 -11.36 34.53 -10.93
C HIS A 581 -10.57 33.86 -12.07
N PRO A 582 -10.81 32.57 -12.40
CA PRO A 582 -11.70 31.60 -11.75
C PRO A 582 -10.97 30.69 -10.77
N ILE A 583 -11.30 30.79 -9.48
CA ILE A 583 -11.02 29.72 -8.52
C ILE A 583 -11.78 28.45 -8.98
N PRO A 584 -11.16 27.26 -9.05
CA PRO A 584 -11.82 26.01 -9.47
C PRO A 584 -13.13 25.70 -8.74
N VAL A 585 -13.20 26.05 -7.45
CA VAL A 585 -14.42 25.92 -6.64
C VAL A 585 -15.54 26.82 -7.17
N THR A 586 -15.29 28.02 -7.70
CA THR A 586 -16.36 28.84 -8.33
C THR A 586 -16.83 28.29 -9.70
N GLY A 587 -15.99 27.48 -10.36
CA GLY A 587 -16.32 26.84 -11.64
C GLY A 587 -17.13 25.56 -11.49
N ASP A 588 -16.79 24.75 -10.48
CA ASP A 588 -17.44 23.47 -10.17
C ASP A 588 -18.55 23.58 -9.11
N PHE A 589 -18.48 24.60 -8.25
CA PHE A 589 -19.37 24.83 -7.10
C PHE A 589 -20.13 26.15 -7.30
N TYR A 590 -21.45 26.14 -7.10
CA TYR A 590 -22.23 27.38 -6.98
C TYR A 590 -21.88 28.02 -5.64
N LEU A 591 -20.92 28.94 -5.64
CA LEU A 591 -20.61 29.76 -4.47
C LEU A 591 -21.56 30.97 -4.46
N LEU A 592 -22.27 31.14 -3.34
CA LEU A 592 -23.05 32.34 -2.96
C LEU A 592 -24.25 32.74 -3.83
N GLY A 593 -25.38 32.01 -3.77
CA GLY A 593 -26.69 32.58 -4.18
C GLY A 593 -26.81 33.10 -5.62
N GLU A 594 -25.78 32.90 -6.45
CA GLU A 594 -25.78 33.25 -7.85
C GLU A 594 -26.44 32.13 -8.62
N SER A 595 -27.68 32.36 -9.05
CA SER A 595 -28.17 31.71 -10.25
C SER A 595 -27.25 32.12 -11.39
N ARG A 596 -26.48 31.19 -11.96
CA ARG A 596 -26.01 31.37 -13.35
C ARG A 596 -27.25 31.75 -14.14
N ILE A 597 -27.23 32.90 -14.82
CA ILE A 597 -28.19 33.18 -15.88
C ILE A 597 -28.10 31.98 -16.82
N SER A 598 -29.07 31.07 -16.74
CA SER A 598 -29.06 29.84 -17.51
C SER A 598 -29.36 30.21 -18.96
N LYS A 599 -28.94 29.37 -19.91
CA LYS A 599 -29.39 29.53 -21.30
C LYS A 599 -30.93 29.58 -21.40
N LYS A 600 -31.62 29.03 -20.41
CA LYS A 600 -33.08 29.08 -20.27
C LYS A 600 -33.58 30.44 -19.78
N ASP A 601 -32.90 31.09 -18.85
CA ASP A 601 -33.22 32.47 -18.40
C ASP A 601 -32.94 33.49 -19.51
N ILE A 602 -31.87 33.28 -20.28
CA ILE A 602 -31.59 34.03 -21.50
C ILE A 602 -32.68 33.76 -22.54
N ALA A 603 -33.11 32.50 -22.70
CA ALA A 603 -34.18 32.14 -23.62
C ALA A 603 -35.55 32.68 -23.18
N GLU A 604 -35.84 32.75 -21.88
CA GLU A 604 -37.06 33.34 -21.32
C GLU A 604 -37.03 34.87 -21.43
N LEU A 605 -35.89 35.51 -21.20
CA LEU A 605 -35.69 36.92 -21.52
C LEU A 605 -35.91 37.17 -23.02
N PHE A 606 -35.35 36.31 -23.89
CA PHE A 606 -35.59 36.36 -25.33
C PHE A 606 -37.05 36.11 -25.71
N TYR A 607 -37.74 35.23 -25.00
CA TYR A 607 -39.16 34.93 -25.20
C TYR A 607 -40.04 36.11 -24.76
N ILE A 608 -39.76 36.72 -23.60
CA ILE A 608 -40.45 37.92 -23.10
C ILE A 608 -40.24 39.09 -24.05
N VAL A 609 -39.00 39.33 -24.48
CA VAL A 609 -38.67 40.39 -25.45
C VAL A 609 -39.39 40.18 -26.79
N ARG A 610 -39.45 38.93 -27.28
CA ARG A 610 -40.24 38.59 -28.49
C ARG A 610 -41.75 38.74 -28.28
N LYS A 611 -42.26 38.43 -27.09
CA LYS A 611 -43.70 38.47 -26.76
C LYS A 611 -44.21 39.90 -26.54
N ILE A 612 -43.34 40.81 -26.10
CA ILE A 612 -43.63 42.26 -26.00
C ILE A 612 -43.51 42.96 -27.38
N GLY A 613 -43.04 42.24 -28.41
CA GLY A 613 -43.10 42.69 -29.81
C GLY A 613 -41.96 43.61 -30.27
N TYR A 614 -40.93 43.81 -29.46
CA TYR A 614 -39.74 44.56 -29.87
C TYR A 614 -38.93 43.76 -30.90
N LYS A 615 -38.65 44.35 -32.08
CA LYS A 615 -37.72 43.76 -33.04
C LYS A 615 -36.29 44.01 -32.55
N TRP A 616 -35.35 43.12 -32.87
CA TRP A 616 -33.94 43.27 -32.50
C TRP A 616 -33.31 44.59 -32.94
N LEU A 617 -33.79 45.14 -34.07
CA LEU A 617 -33.41 46.47 -34.57
C LEU A 617 -33.82 47.59 -33.62
N ASP A 618 -34.94 47.47 -32.91
CA ASP A 618 -35.43 48.49 -31.98
C ASP A 618 -34.58 48.52 -30.71
N ILE A 619 -34.12 47.36 -30.22
CA ILE A 619 -33.21 47.27 -29.07
C ILE A 619 -31.82 47.82 -29.43
N ILE A 620 -31.30 47.45 -30.60
CA ILE A 620 -30.05 48.01 -31.12
C ILE A 620 -30.20 49.53 -31.30
N GLY A 621 -31.34 50.00 -31.80
CA GLY A 621 -31.67 51.42 -31.93
C GLY A 621 -31.68 52.15 -30.60
N VAL A 622 -32.29 51.56 -29.56
CA VAL A 622 -32.30 52.11 -28.19
C VAL A 622 -30.88 52.18 -27.63
N PHE A 623 -30.07 51.14 -27.79
CA PHE A 623 -28.66 51.16 -27.38
C PHE A 623 -27.83 52.20 -28.14
N PHE A 624 -28.11 52.42 -29.44
CA PHE A 624 -27.48 53.48 -30.22
C PHE A 624 -27.89 54.88 -29.73
N ILE A 625 -29.15 55.09 -29.38
CA ILE A 625 -29.65 56.36 -28.85
C ILE A 625 -29.02 56.65 -27.50
N PHE A 626 -29.06 55.70 -26.56
CA PHE A 626 -28.43 55.87 -25.24
C PHE A 626 -26.91 56.01 -25.33
N GLY A 627 -26.26 55.25 -26.22
CA GLY A 627 -24.83 55.38 -26.48
C GLY A 627 -24.46 56.75 -27.05
N SER A 628 -25.28 57.29 -27.96
CA SER A 628 -25.08 58.62 -28.54
C SER A 628 -25.27 59.72 -27.50
N VAL A 629 -26.31 59.63 -26.66
CA VAL A 629 -26.57 60.58 -25.56
C VAL A 629 -25.42 60.54 -24.54
N ALA A 630 -24.97 59.35 -24.15
CA ALA A 630 -23.85 59.17 -23.25
C ALA A 630 -22.54 59.74 -23.82
N PHE A 631 -22.29 59.53 -25.12
CA PHE A 631 -21.13 60.09 -25.79
C PHE A 631 -21.15 61.62 -25.84
N VAL A 632 -22.30 62.24 -26.15
CA VAL A 632 -22.44 63.71 -26.16
C VAL A 632 -22.31 64.28 -24.75
N ALA A 633 -22.86 63.62 -23.73
CA ALA A 633 -22.71 64.02 -22.34
C ALA A 633 -21.24 63.94 -21.89
N LEU A 634 -20.56 62.84 -22.20
CA LEU A 634 -19.13 62.65 -21.92
C LEU A 634 -18.27 63.68 -22.65
N HIS A 635 -18.53 63.92 -23.93
CA HIS A 635 -17.80 64.91 -24.72
C HIS A 635 -17.99 66.32 -24.15
N SER A 636 -19.22 66.69 -23.78
CA SER A 636 -19.54 67.99 -23.18
C SER A 636 -18.87 68.15 -21.81
N PHE A 637 -18.89 67.11 -20.98
CA PHE A 637 -18.24 67.07 -19.68
C PHE A 637 -16.71 67.21 -19.80
N LEU A 638 -16.09 66.47 -20.72
CA LEU A 638 -14.66 66.61 -21.03
C LEU A 638 -14.33 68.01 -21.56
N ARG A 639 -15.22 68.61 -22.36
CA ARG A 639 -15.05 70.00 -22.82
C ARG A 639 -15.06 70.96 -21.65
N ILE A 640 -15.99 70.81 -20.70
CA ILE A 640 -16.07 71.64 -19.48
C ILE A 640 -14.82 71.49 -18.62
N LEU A 641 -14.36 70.26 -18.36
CA LEU A 641 -13.14 69.99 -17.60
C LEU A 641 -11.89 70.60 -18.26
N THR A 642 -11.84 70.59 -19.60
CA THR A 642 -10.69 71.10 -20.36
C THR A 642 -10.73 72.60 -20.62
N ILE A 643 -11.81 73.34 -20.27
CA ILE A 643 -11.89 74.81 -20.41
C ILE A 643 -10.78 75.52 -19.62
N ARG A 644 -10.48 75.09 -18.39
CA ARG A 644 -9.41 75.70 -17.59
C ARG A 644 -8.01 75.43 -18.18
N ALA A 645 -7.80 74.23 -18.72
CA ALA A 645 -6.56 73.87 -19.40
C ALA A 645 -6.38 74.61 -20.74
N ARG A 646 -7.45 74.80 -21.51
CA ARG A 646 -7.43 75.61 -22.76
C ARG A 646 -7.24 77.10 -22.50
N LYS A 647 -7.84 77.67 -21.45
CA LYS A 647 -7.60 79.08 -21.07
C LYS A 647 -6.15 79.34 -20.63
N ARG A 648 -5.50 78.39 -19.95
CA ARG A 648 -4.06 78.50 -19.62
C ARG A 648 -3.14 78.42 -20.84
N ARG A 649 -3.56 77.75 -21.91
CA ARG A 649 -2.76 77.58 -23.13
C ARG A 649 -2.88 78.75 -24.12
N ASN A 650 -3.94 79.56 -24.03
CA ASN A 650 -4.16 80.75 -24.88
C ASN A 650 -3.91 82.10 -24.16
N GLY A 651 -3.47 82.10 -22.90
CA GLY A 651 -3.15 83.31 -22.13
C GLY A 651 -1.66 83.67 -22.10
N GLY A 652 -0.87 83.15 -23.05
CA GLY A 652 0.57 83.33 -23.13
C GLY A 652 1.02 83.86 -24.48
N HIS A 653 0.35 84.90 -24.98
CA HIS A 653 0.85 85.85 -25.98
C HIS A 653 0.35 87.23 -25.63
#